data_AF-A0A951XE13-F1
#
_entry.id   AF-A0A951XE13-F1
#
_cell.length_a   1.000
_cell.length_b   1.000
_cell.length_c   1.000
_cell.angle_alpha   90.00
_cell.angle_beta   90.00
_cell.angle_gamma   90.00
#
_symmetry.space_group_name_H-M   'P 1'
#
loop_
_entity.id
_entity.type
_entity.pdbx_description
1 polymer ?
#
loop_
_entity_poly.entity_id
_entity_poly.type
_entity_poly.pdbx_seq_one_letter_code
_entity_poly.pdbx_strand_id
1 'polypeptide(L)'
;MESTPRQQRVAELRQKLATLAAELVETENEIAALDSDAVLDLGATQSPQSAPHTPAEKVALFLELFGTRRMVYPKRWENNKTGKNGYSPACDNEWRAGICQKPKVKCSECLHQRFPALDEAAIEAHLRGHHTIGVYAINTDDACRFLAADFDGEDWRNDVLAYREAAERIGITVAVERSRSGNGAHGWIFFAEPVPAVTARRLGTILVAKASALRPTMKLAAYDRLFPNQDTLPVGGFGNLIALPLAKAPRENGNTIFLDTNLRPIGDQWANLAALPRLSRDALERALARIAPVAPLSPPAQTGRAPEQNDDFALKNDAMVLDLSQPRIRKGMISGEVTVRLDAQIHVPRSLPMPVLAMLRRLATFPNPVFHEKLRLRFATFDTPRFLFAGEWHPDRLVLPRGVLDQCLATLETAGATVAVQDARDVGTRVPWKFQGELHENQEAAVRTMLAEDQGILCAPPGAGKTVMGCALIARARTSALVLVHRAVLVEQWRETAMRFLGLKRKQIGLWRGNSPRLTRRLDIAMLPSLGRVENPAAIFAGYGTVIVDECHHVPATSFEAVLKACASRRVYGLTATPKRKDRLEKLLFAQCGPIRHTLVDRPTDEVRTVKVRRTTVALPPDAGSRPPIHILWEALVQDADRVGVVVADLLSCVTAGRCPLVLADRKVYLERLQQAFAARASGVTCHRLDGQMGKKARNQVLRQIGEHYQMGTPFVLFSTASLIGEGFDLPQLDTLVLSMPLSFKGRLVQYAGRLHRKHETKRDALILDYLDENHAITNAMFRRRLAGYRELGYIIEMPTDAIPMGCDASSQPADLGR
;
A
#
# COMPACT_ATOMS: atom_id res chain seq x y z
N MET A 1 29.44 -3.37 53.66
CA MET A 1 30.15 -2.34 52.87
C MET A 1 29.22 -1.16 52.74
N GLU A 2 29.33 -0.19 53.64
CA GLU A 2 28.54 1.04 53.59
C GLU A 2 28.93 1.83 52.34
N SER A 3 27.93 2.25 51.56
CA SER A 3 28.13 3.11 50.41
C SER A 3 28.75 4.42 50.88
N THR A 4 29.88 4.81 50.27
CA THR A 4 30.59 6.03 50.65
C THR A 4 29.66 7.25 50.51
N PRO A 5 29.78 8.30 51.35
CA PRO A 5 28.94 9.50 51.28
C PRO A 5 28.87 10.12 49.88
N ARG A 6 29.96 9.99 49.11
CA ARG A 6 30.05 10.39 47.71
C ARG A 6 29.12 9.59 46.79
N GLN A 7 28.99 8.27 46.98
CA GLN A 7 28.11 7.41 46.18
C GLN A 7 26.63 7.68 46.49
N GLN A 8 26.29 7.93 47.75
CA GLN A 8 24.93 8.33 48.14
C GLN A 8 24.56 9.67 47.51
N ARG A 9 25.47 10.65 47.56
CA ARG A 9 25.24 11.97 46.95
C ARG A 9 25.09 11.90 45.42
N VAL A 10 25.83 11.02 44.75
CA VAL A 10 25.68 10.80 43.30
C VAL A 10 24.33 10.13 42.97
N ALA A 11 23.86 9.19 43.80
CA ALA A 11 22.55 8.57 43.62
C ALA A 11 21.40 9.57 43.81
N GLU A 12 21.46 10.42 44.83
CA GLU A 12 20.50 11.51 45.04
C GLU A 12 20.46 12.49 43.87
N LEU A 13 21.63 12.91 43.37
CA LEU A 13 21.72 13.82 42.23
C LEU A 13 21.18 13.20 40.94
N ARG A 14 21.40 11.89 40.72
CA ARG A 14 20.82 11.15 39.57
C ARG A 14 19.30 11.04 39.68
N GLN A 15 18.78 10.80 40.88
CA GLN A 15 17.35 10.75 41.12
C GLN A 15 16.71 12.12 40.89
N LYS A 16 17.33 13.19 41.39
CA LYS A 16 16.89 14.58 41.14
C LYS A 16 16.94 14.94 39.66
N LEU A 17 17.97 14.50 38.94
CA LEU A 17 18.08 14.69 37.48
C LEU A 17 16.95 13.96 36.73
N ALA A 18 16.60 12.75 37.16
CA ALA A 18 15.50 11.98 36.58
C ALA A 18 14.13 12.64 36.83
N THR A 19 13.91 13.18 38.02
CA THR A 19 12.68 13.93 38.35
C THR A 19 12.57 15.21 37.52
N LEU A 20 13.64 16.00 37.45
CA LEU A 20 13.66 17.24 36.64
C LEU A 20 13.52 16.94 35.14
N ALA A 21 14.05 15.83 34.64
CA ALA A 21 13.84 15.41 33.25
C ALA A 21 12.39 15.01 32.98
N ALA A 22 11.71 14.37 33.95
CA ALA A 22 10.29 14.06 33.84
C ALA A 22 9.43 15.34 33.85
N GLU A 23 9.73 16.28 34.74
CA GLU A 23 9.06 17.59 34.81
C GLU A 23 9.30 18.43 33.54
N LEU A 24 10.52 18.41 33.00
CA LEU A 24 10.85 19.09 31.74
C LEU A 24 10.04 18.50 30.58
N VAL A 25 9.94 17.17 30.46
CA VAL A 25 9.14 16.51 29.42
C VAL A 25 7.66 16.83 29.58
N GLU A 26 7.14 16.86 30.82
CA GLU A 26 5.76 17.24 31.10
C GLU A 26 5.48 18.69 30.70
N THR A 27 6.38 19.60 31.08
CA THR A 27 6.30 21.04 30.73
C THR A 27 6.45 21.27 29.24
N GLU A 28 7.35 20.56 28.54
CA GLU A 28 7.50 20.64 27.08
C GLU A 28 6.28 20.07 26.35
N ASN A 29 5.66 19.01 26.88
CA ASN A 29 4.39 18.51 26.37
C ASN A 29 3.26 19.52 26.55
N GLU A 30 3.25 20.24 27.67
CA GLU A 30 2.29 21.30 27.99
C GLU A 30 2.50 22.52 27.06
N ILE A 31 3.74 22.97 26.88
CA ILE A 31 4.11 24.04 25.93
C ILE A 31 3.77 23.63 24.50
N ALA A 32 4.09 22.40 24.08
CA ALA A 32 3.75 21.91 22.75
C ALA A 32 2.23 21.79 22.54
N ALA A 33 1.47 21.43 23.59
CA ALA A 33 0.01 21.43 23.56
C ALA A 33 -0.55 22.85 23.40
N LEU A 34 0.01 23.82 24.13
CA LEU A 34 -0.39 25.23 24.08
C LEU A 34 0.00 25.91 22.75
N ASP A 35 1.16 25.53 22.18
CA ASP A 35 1.68 26.09 20.92
C ASP A 35 1.07 25.45 19.65
N SER A 36 0.59 24.20 19.70
CA SER A 36 0.04 23.52 18.53
C SER A 36 -1.44 23.83 18.30
N ASP A 37 -2.19 24.06 19.36
CA ASP A 37 -3.63 24.19 19.33
C ASP A 37 -4.04 25.29 20.32
N ALA A 38 -4.10 26.55 19.86
CA ALA A 38 -4.84 27.58 20.60
C ALA A 38 -6.23 27.01 20.88
N VAL A 39 -6.53 26.76 22.17
CA VAL A 39 -7.74 26.08 22.65
C VAL A 39 -8.92 26.56 21.83
N LEU A 40 -9.39 25.71 20.92
CA LEU A 40 -10.60 25.97 20.18
C LEU A 40 -11.72 25.84 21.19
N ASP A 41 -12.21 26.96 21.70
CA ASP A 41 -13.55 27.01 22.23
C ASP A 41 -14.49 26.81 21.03
N LEU A 42 -14.77 25.53 20.70
CA LEU A 42 -15.68 25.17 19.62
C LEU A 42 -17.13 25.54 19.95
N GLY A 43 -17.38 26.15 21.12
CA GLY A 43 -18.69 26.49 21.63
C GLY A 43 -19.46 25.21 21.92
N ALA A 44 -19.74 24.93 23.20
CA ALA A 44 -20.81 24.00 23.53
C ALA A 44 -22.12 24.59 22.98
N THR A 45 -22.53 24.18 21.78
CA THR A 45 -23.66 24.80 21.06
C THR A 45 -25.03 24.45 21.65
N GLN A 46 -25.10 23.60 22.68
CA GLN A 46 -26.31 23.39 23.49
C GLN A 46 -25.93 23.37 24.97
N SER A 47 -26.69 24.13 25.77
CA SER A 47 -26.62 24.08 27.23
C SER A 47 -26.84 22.64 27.72
N PRO A 48 -26.17 22.20 28.80
CA PRO A 48 -26.44 20.91 29.43
C PRO A 48 -27.95 20.73 29.63
N GLN A 49 -28.50 19.62 29.13
CA GLN A 49 -29.91 19.32 29.41
C GLN A 49 -30.02 18.95 30.90
N SER A 50 -31.13 19.34 31.53
CA SER A 50 -31.43 18.87 32.89
C SER A 50 -31.44 17.35 32.92
N ALA A 51 -30.88 16.75 33.99
CA ALA A 51 -30.85 15.31 34.14
C ALA A 51 -32.27 14.72 34.01
N PRO A 52 -32.49 13.69 33.19
CA PRO A 52 -33.82 13.13 32.99
C PRO A 52 -34.29 12.43 34.27
N HIS A 53 -35.47 12.82 34.75
CA HIS A 53 -36.06 12.33 36.00
C HIS A 53 -37.04 11.18 35.76
N THR A 54 -37.73 11.17 34.60
CA THR A 54 -38.70 10.13 34.25
C THR A 54 -38.11 9.05 33.34
N PRO A 55 -38.66 7.81 33.33
CA PRO A 55 -38.27 6.79 32.36
C PRO A 55 -38.44 7.23 30.91
N ALA A 56 -39.51 7.99 30.60
CA ALA A 56 -39.76 8.51 29.25
C ALA A 56 -38.68 9.51 28.83
N GLU A 57 -38.28 10.44 29.70
CA GLU A 57 -37.19 11.39 29.43
C GLU A 57 -35.85 10.66 29.20
N LYS A 58 -35.56 9.60 29.98
CA LYS A 58 -34.35 8.79 29.80
C LYS A 58 -34.33 8.09 28.44
N VAL A 59 -35.45 7.52 28.03
CA VAL A 59 -35.59 6.86 26.72
C VAL A 59 -35.47 7.87 25.58
N ALA A 60 -36.08 9.05 25.72
CA ALA A 60 -36.00 10.12 24.74
C ALA A 60 -34.56 10.63 24.53
N LEU A 61 -33.84 10.90 25.63
CA LEU A 61 -32.42 11.27 25.58
C LEU A 61 -31.57 10.19 24.91
N PHE A 62 -31.83 8.91 25.21
CA PHE A 62 -31.11 7.79 24.61
C PHE A 62 -31.35 7.70 23.10
N LEU A 63 -32.59 7.88 22.63
CA LEU A 63 -32.93 7.94 21.21
C LEU A 63 -32.35 9.17 20.50
N GLU A 64 -32.19 10.29 21.22
CA GLU A 64 -31.59 11.50 20.68
C GLU A 64 -30.10 11.31 20.37
N LEU A 65 -29.37 10.70 21.31
CA LEU A 65 -27.92 10.47 21.23
C LEU A 65 -27.55 9.30 20.32
N PHE A 66 -28.21 8.15 20.48
CA PHE A 66 -27.81 6.92 19.81
C PHE A 66 -28.71 6.55 18.61
N GLY A 67 -29.89 7.16 18.48
CA GLY A 67 -30.90 6.79 17.49
C GLY A 67 -30.63 7.30 16.07
N THR A 68 -29.51 6.87 15.45
CA THR A 68 -29.13 7.22 14.08
C THR A 68 -30.11 6.67 13.04
N ARG A 69 -30.25 5.34 12.93
CA ARG A 69 -31.16 4.69 11.98
C ARG A 69 -32.40 4.18 12.70
N ARG A 70 -33.54 4.85 12.51
CA ARG A 70 -34.78 4.55 13.25
C ARG A 70 -35.67 3.50 12.60
N MET A 71 -35.49 3.21 11.32
CA MET A 71 -36.38 2.28 10.59
C MET A 71 -36.04 0.79 10.81
N VAL A 72 -34.90 0.48 11.42
CA VAL A 72 -34.45 -0.90 11.68
C VAL A 72 -33.33 -0.88 12.72
N TYR A 73 -33.29 -1.89 13.58
CA TYR A 73 -32.19 -2.09 14.53
C TYR A 73 -31.72 -3.56 14.54
N PRO A 74 -30.44 -3.80 14.86
CA PRO A 74 -29.92 -5.14 15.08
C PRO A 74 -30.26 -5.65 16.48
N LYS A 75 -30.74 -6.89 16.59
CA LYS A 75 -30.96 -7.61 17.85
C LYS A 75 -29.87 -8.65 18.05
N ARG A 76 -29.35 -8.74 19.28
CA ARG A 76 -28.37 -9.75 19.67
C ARG A 76 -29.05 -11.12 19.76
N TRP A 77 -28.41 -12.14 19.21
CA TRP A 77 -28.78 -13.53 19.38
C TRP A 77 -27.62 -14.32 19.97
N GLU A 78 -27.96 -15.42 20.62
CA GLU A 78 -27.00 -16.34 21.23
C GLU A 78 -27.49 -17.76 21.01
N ASN A 79 -26.60 -18.61 20.51
CA ASN A 79 -26.90 -20.00 20.27
C ASN A 79 -26.38 -20.84 21.45
N ASN A 80 -27.28 -21.19 22.35
CA ASN A 80 -26.98 -21.94 23.57
C ASN A 80 -26.33 -23.32 23.32
N LYS A 81 -26.43 -23.89 22.11
CA LYS A 81 -25.80 -25.18 21.75
C LYS A 81 -24.35 -25.04 21.30
N THR A 82 -23.98 -23.90 20.71
CA THR A 82 -22.65 -23.70 20.11
C THR A 82 -21.83 -22.61 20.80
N GLY A 83 -22.42 -21.88 21.74
CA GLY A 83 -21.81 -20.70 22.39
C GLY A 83 -21.61 -19.50 21.45
N LYS A 84 -21.97 -19.62 20.16
CA LYS A 84 -21.83 -18.53 19.19
C LYS A 84 -22.87 -17.45 19.47
N ASN A 85 -22.44 -16.20 19.39
CA ASN A 85 -23.30 -15.03 19.51
C ASN A 85 -23.07 -14.10 18.34
N GLY A 86 -24.02 -13.19 18.11
CA GLY A 86 -23.94 -12.21 17.05
C GLY A 86 -25.12 -11.25 17.05
N TYR A 87 -25.17 -10.42 16.02
CA TYR A 87 -26.25 -9.46 15.79
C TYR A 87 -26.89 -9.73 14.43
N SER A 88 -28.21 -9.56 14.34
CA SER A 88 -28.92 -9.58 13.07
C SER A 88 -30.07 -8.57 13.08
N PRO A 89 -30.52 -8.05 11.92
CA PRO A 89 -31.67 -7.16 11.86
C PRO A 89 -32.88 -7.81 12.56
N ALA A 90 -33.50 -7.07 13.49
CA ALA A 90 -34.78 -7.45 14.06
C ALA A 90 -35.84 -7.49 12.94
N CYS A 91 -36.72 -8.48 12.96
CA CYS A 91 -37.76 -8.64 11.94
C CYS A 91 -38.99 -9.32 12.55
N ASP A 92 -40.18 -8.78 12.35
CA ASP A 92 -41.44 -9.36 12.87
C ASP A 92 -41.77 -10.71 12.21
N ASN A 93 -41.23 -10.92 11.02
CA ASN A 93 -41.36 -12.16 10.26
C ASN A 93 -40.29 -13.19 10.63
N GLU A 94 -39.37 -12.87 11.53
CA GLU A 94 -38.27 -13.76 11.89
C GLU A 94 -38.77 -15.14 12.34
N TRP A 95 -38.20 -16.20 11.78
CA TRP A 95 -38.55 -17.62 12.01
C TRP A 95 -39.99 -18.05 11.64
N ARG A 96 -40.78 -17.20 10.97
CA ARG A 96 -42.09 -17.62 10.44
C ARG A 96 -41.91 -18.58 9.27
N ALA A 97 -42.40 -19.81 9.42
CA ALA A 97 -42.34 -20.85 8.39
C ALA A 97 -42.98 -20.38 7.08
N GLY A 98 -42.32 -20.64 5.94
CA GLY A 98 -42.76 -20.21 4.62
C GLY A 98 -42.50 -18.74 4.28
N ILE A 99 -42.17 -17.88 5.25
CA ILE A 99 -41.96 -16.42 5.06
C ILE A 99 -40.49 -16.05 5.26
N CYS A 100 -39.91 -16.39 6.40
CA CYS A 100 -38.51 -16.12 6.70
C CYS A 100 -37.64 -17.33 6.37
N GLN A 101 -36.70 -17.15 5.45
CA GLN A 101 -35.80 -18.21 4.99
C GLN A 101 -34.41 -18.14 5.62
N LYS A 102 -34.26 -17.55 6.82
CA LYS A 102 -32.98 -17.59 7.54
C LYS A 102 -32.61 -19.07 7.86
N PRO A 103 -31.33 -19.47 7.73
CA PRO A 103 -30.17 -18.69 7.34
C PRO A 103 -29.88 -18.68 5.82
N LYS A 104 -30.72 -19.28 4.98
CA LYS A 104 -30.48 -19.47 3.53
C LYS A 104 -30.49 -18.16 2.73
N VAL A 105 -31.32 -17.20 3.12
CA VAL A 105 -31.43 -15.88 2.45
C VAL A 105 -31.02 -14.77 3.43
N LYS A 106 -30.20 -13.82 2.96
CA LYS A 106 -29.80 -12.65 3.74
C LYS A 106 -30.98 -11.69 3.93
N CYS A 107 -31.08 -11.05 5.10
CA CYS A 107 -32.14 -10.08 5.36
C CYS A 107 -32.18 -8.92 4.37
N SER A 108 -31.06 -8.52 3.80
CA SER A 108 -30.96 -7.46 2.79
C SER A 108 -31.58 -7.84 1.44
N GLU A 109 -31.72 -9.14 1.16
CA GLU A 109 -32.19 -9.71 -0.11
C GLU A 109 -33.58 -10.35 0.04
N CYS A 110 -34.16 -10.32 1.24
CA CYS A 110 -35.45 -10.93 1.53
C CYS A 110 -36.59 -10.08 0.95
N LEU A 111 -37.57 -10.68 0.27
CA LEU A 111 -38.75 -9.96 -0.24
C LEU A 111 -39.85 -9.75 0.82
N HIS A 112 -39.75 -10.42 1.97
CA HIS A 112 -40.73 -10.36 3.07
C HIS A 112 -40.18 -9.59 4.29
N GLN A 113 -39.37 -8.56 4.06
CA GLN A 113 -38.80 -7.73 5.11
C GLN A 113 -39.90 -6.99 5.88
N ARG A 114 -39.89 -7.11 7.21
CA ARG A 114 -40.77 -6.36 8.11
C ARG A 114 -39.99 -5.99 9.36
N PHE A 115 -39.22 -4.91 9.23
CA PHE A 115 -38.33 -4.46 10.30
C PHE A 115 -39.08 -3.55 11.27
N PRO A 116 -39.08 -3.85 12.58
CA PRO A 116 -39.60 -2.94 13.57
C PRO A 116 -38.69 -1.71 13.69
N ALA A 117 -39.31 -0.56 13.97
CA ALA A 117 -38.60 0.69 14.20
C ALA A 117 -37.80 0.65 15.52
N LEU A 118 -36.69 1.38 15.58
CA LEU A 118 -36.00 1.70 16.83
C LEU A 118 -36.75 2.84 17.52
N ASP A 119 -37.78 2.46 18.28
CA ASP A 119 -38.68 3.35 19.00
C ASP A 119 -38.45 3.29 20.52
N GLU A 120 -39.30 3.99 21.27
CA GLU A 120 -39.24 4.07 22.73
C GLU A 120 -39.37 2.70 23.38
N ALA A 121 -40.26 1.85 22.86
CA ALA A 121 -40.49 0.50 23.36
C ALA A 121 -39.25 -0.40 23.16
N ALA A 122 -38.58 -0.30 22.00
CA ALA A 122 -37.36 -1.04 21.73
C ALA A 122 -36.21 -0.64 22.69
N ILE A 123 -36.04 0.65 22.95
CA ILE A 123 -35.02 1.15 23.89
C ILE A 123 -35.36 0.78 25.33
N GLU A 124 -36.62 0.88 25.74
CA GLU A 124 -37.05 0.47 27.07
C GLU A 124 -36.80 -1.03 27.30
N ALA A 125 -37.14 -1.87 26.32
CA ALA A 125 -36.85 -3.30 26.34
C ALA A 125 -35.34 -3.59 26.45
N HIS A 126 -34.50 -2.76 25.85
CA HIS A 126 -33.05 -2.83 25.98
C HIS A 126 -32.55 -2.51 27.39
N LEU A 127 -32.98 -1.37 27.94
CA LEU A 127 -32.55 -0.86 29.25
C LEU A 127 -33.06 -1.71 30.42
N ARG A 128 -34.24 -2.34 30.25
CA ARG A 128 -34.83 -3.29 31.20
C ARG A 128 -34.29 -4.71 31.06
N GLY A 129 -33.52 -4.99 30.00
CA GLY A 129 -32.87 -6.29 29.78
C GLY A 129 -33.74 -7.37 29.15
N HIS A 130 -34.89 -7.03 28.57
CA HIS A 130 -35.71 -7.99 27.83
C HIS A 130 -34.94 -8.52 26.61
N HIS A 131 -34.27 -7.64 25.86
CA HIS A 131 -33.39 -8.00 24.75
C HIS A 131 -32.17 -7.06 24.68
N THR A 132 -31.03 -7.54 24.22
CA THR A 132 -29.90 -6.64 23.87
C THR A 132 -30.01 -6.27 22.40
N ILE A 133 -29.94 -4.98 22.09
CA ILE A 133 -29.96 -4.46 20.71
C ILE A 133 -28.71 -3.62 20.45
N GLY A 134 -28.46 -3.33 19.19
CA GLY A 134 -27.47 -2.34 18.75
C GLY A 134 -28.14 -1.26 17.91
N VAL A 135 -27.34 -0.47 17.22
CA VAL A 135 -27.79 0.53 16.26
C VAL A 135 -26.89 0.51 15.02
N TYR A 136 -27.47 0.79 13.85
CA TYR A 136 -26.69 1.05 12.64
C TYR A 136 -26.19 2.50 12.66
N ALA A 137 -24.89 2.68 12.48
CA ALA A 137 -24.20 3.96 12.68
C ALA A 137 -24.39 4.96 11.53
N ILE A 138 -25.04 4.56 10.43
CA ILE A 138 -25.33 5.40 9.27
C ILE A 138 -26.80 5.24 8.87
N ASN A 139 -27.44 6.35 8.51
CA ASN A 139 -28.82 6.39 8.04
C ASN A 139 -28.89 6.29 6.49
N THR A 140 -30.10 6.22 5.92
CA THR A 140 -30.31 6.04 4.47
C THR A 140 -29.93 7.26 3.62
N ASP A 141 -29.78 8.42 4.25
CA ASP A 141 -29.31 9.69 3.68
C ASP A 141 -27.81 9.93 3.90
N ASP A 142 -27.05 8.88 4.21
CA ASP A 142 -25.61 8.91 4.50
C ASP A 142 -25.21 9.75 5.73
N ALA A 143 -26.18 10.12 6.59
CA ALA A 143 -25.94 10.88 7.80
C ALA A 143 -25.76 10.00 9.05
N CYS A 144 -25.08 10.52 10.08
CA CYS A 144 -24.95 9.91 11.40
C CYS A 144 -25.21 10.92 12.53
N ARG A 145 -25.58 10.42 13.72
CA ARG A 145 -25.76 11.24 14.94
C ARG A 145 -24.61 11.18 15.93
N PHE A 146 -23.72 10.22 15.74
CA PHE A 146 -22.52 10.06 16.55
C PHE A 146 -21.36 9.57 15.69
N LEU A 147 -20.17 9.71 16.25
CA LEU A 147 -18.97 9.00 15.85
C LEU A 147 -18.51 8.18 17.07
N ALA A 148 -18.37 6.87 16.91
CA ALA A 148 -17.80 6.01 17.95
C ALA A 148 -16.47 5.42 17.47
N ALA A 149 -15.46 5.43 18.33
CA ALA A 149 -14.18 4.75 18.11
C ALA A 149 -14.08 3.57 19.07
N ASP A 150 -13.86 2.37 18.54
CA ASP A 150 -13.78 1.13 19.30
C ASP A 150 -12.31 0.80 19.68
N PHE A 151 -12.08 0.40 20.93
CA PHE A 151 -10.77 0.11 21.51
C PHE A 151 -10.82 -1.22 22.25
N ASP A 152 -10.09 -2.20 21.75
CA ASP A 152 -9.99 -3.56 22.25
C ASP A 152 -8.53 -4.01 22.36
N GLY A 153 -8.27 -4.95 23.27
CA GLY A 153 -6.96 -5.61 23.45
C GLY A 153 -6.27 -5.20 24.77
N GLU A 154 -5.06 -5.69 25.01
CA GLU A 154 -4.36 -5.53 26.30
C GLU A 154 -4.15 -4.05 26.72
N ASP A 155 -4.02 -3.15 25.75
CA ASP A 155 -3.67 -1.73 25.95
C ASP A 155 -4.85 -0.75 25.77
N TRP A 156 -6.09 -1.24 25.67
CA TRP A 156 -7.26 -0.44 25.30
C TRP A 156 -7.46 0.81 26.17
N ARG A 157 -7.12 0.72 27.47
CA ARG A 157 -7.25 1.81 28.44
C ARG A 157 -6.41 3.02 28.05
N ASN A 158 -5.16 2.77 27.71
CA ASN A 158 -4.24 3.82 27.34
C ASN A 158 -4.57 4.36 25.93
N ASP A 159 -5.04 3.51 25.03
CA ASP A 159 -5.42 3.92 23.66
C ASP A 159 -6.67 4.84 23.67
N VAL A 160 -7.70 4.51 24.46
CA VAL A 160 -8.89 5.35 24.57
C VAL A 160 -8.61 6.68 25.27
N LEU A 161 -7.70 6.69 26.26
CA LEU A 161 -7.26 7.92 26.93
C LEU A 161 -6.47 8.83 25.98
N ALA A 162 -5.56 8.28 25.18
CA ALA A 162 -4.83 9.05 24.17
C ALA A 162 -5.77 9.62 23.08
N TYR A 163 -6.80 8.86 22.69
CA TYR A 163 -7.83 9.34 21.77
C TYR A 163 -8.67 10.47 22.37
N ARG A 164 -9.07 10.35 23.64
CA ARG A 164 -9.78 11.40 24.36
C ARG A 164 -8.92 12.66 24.49
N GLU A 165 -7.67 12.53 24.89
CA GLU A 165 -6.73 13.65 25.02
C GLU A 165 -6.52 14.37 23.67
N ALA A 166 -6.37 13.60 22.58
CA ALA A 166 -6.25 14.17 21.24
C ALA A 166 -7.49 14.99 20.83
N ALA A 167 -8.68 14.59 21.28
CA ALA A 167 -9.93 15.31 21.03
C ALA A 167 -10.08 16.53 21.93
N GLU A 168 -9.77 16.40 23.22
CA GLU A 168 -9.83 17.48 24.21
C GLU A 168 -8.90 18.65 23.82
N ARG A 169 -7.70 18.35 23.31
CA ARG A 169 -6.74 19.36 22.80
C ARG A 169 -7.30 20.22 21.65
N ILE A 170 -8.31 19.73 20.92
CA ILE A 170 -8.98 20.50 19.86
C ILE A 170 -10.41 20.92 20.24
N GLY A 171 -10.76 20.84 21.53
CA GLY A 171 -12.05 21.30 22.06
C GLY A 171 -13.21 20.31 21.88
N ILE A 172 -12.94 19.03 21.64
CA ILE A 172 -13.97 18.01 21.42
C ILE A 172 -14.04 17.05 22.60
N THR A 173 -15.23 16.87 23.17
CA THR A 173 -15.46 15.91 24.26
C THR A 173 -15.69 14.50 23.72
N VAL A 174 -15.02 13.52 24.33
CA VAL A 174 -15.24 12.09 24.05
C VAL A 174 -15.75 11.40 25.29
N ALA A 175 -16.97 10.85 25.24
CA ALA A 175 -17.52 10.04 26.30
C ALA A 175 -17.02 8.60 26.20
N VAL A 176 -16.41 8.08 27.26
CA VAL A 176 -15.79 6.74 27.26
C VAL A 176 -16.75 5.73 27.88
N GLU A 177 -17.19 4.75 27.11
CA GLU A 177 -18.01 3.62 27.57
C GLU A 177 -17.15 2.36 27.66
N ARG A 178 -17.21 1.62 28.77
CA ARG A 178 -16.59 0.29 28.87
C ARG A 178 -17.34 -0.72 28.02
N SER A 179 -16.63 -1.49 27.20
CA SER A 179 -17.25 -2.50 26.34
C SER A 179 -18.00 -3.58 27.14
N ARG A 180 -18.87 -4.34 26.45
CA ARG A 180 -19.64 -5.42 27.05
C ARG A 180 -18.78 -6.51 27.71
N SER A 181 -17.61 -6.80 27.14
CA SER A 181 -16.70 -7.82 27.67
C SER A 181 -15.87 -7.32 28.86
N GLY A 182 -15.81 -6.01 29.08
CA GLY A 182 -14.90 -5.37 30.05
C GLY A 182 -13.45 -5.26 29.58
N ASN A 183 -13.11 -5.84 28.42
CA ASN A 183 -11.77 -5.88 27.83
C ASN A 183 -11.59 -4.91 26.66
N GLY A 184 -12.39 -3.84 26.66
CA GLY A 184 -12.35 -2.78 25.68
C GLY A 184 -13.17 -1.57 26.11
N ALA A 185 -13.23 -0.55 25.26
CA ALA A 185 -14.07 0.62 25.41
C ALA A 185 -14.45 1.24 24.06
N HIS A 186 -15.55 1.98 24.06
CA HIS A 186 -15.95 2.83 22.95
C HIS A 186 -15.82 4.30 23.35
N GLY A 187 -15.16 5.10 22.53
CA GLY A 187 -15.11 6.56 22.66
C GLY A 187 -16.17 7.22 21.77
N TRP A 188 -17.16 7.87 22.37
CA TRP A 188 -18.31 8.45 21.69
C TRP A 188 -18.20 9.97 21.56
N ILE A 189 -18.45 10.50 20.35
CA ILE A 189 -18.64 11.91 20.06
C ILE A 189 -20.06 12.08 19.51
N PHE A 190 -20.84 12.97 20.11
CA PHE A 190 -22.25 13.19 19.73
C PHE A 190 -22.41 14.49 18.94
N PHE A 191 -23.30 14.47 17.95
CA PHE A 191 -23.62 15.64 17.13
C PHE A 191 -24.98 16.22 17.51
N ALA A 192 -25.12 17.55 17.48
CA ALA A 192 -26.37 18.24 17.80
C ALA A 192 -27.46 18.00 16.74
N GLU A 193 -27.05 17.78 15.50
CA GLU A 193 -27.88 17.42 14.36
C GLU A 193 -27.23 16.30 13.54
N PRO A 194 -27.98 15.57 12.69
CA PRO A 194 -27.37 14.62 11.77
C PRO A 194 -26.32 15.28 10.87
N VAL A 195 -25.12 14.71 10.83
CA VAL A 195 -24.00 15.16 9.99
C VAL A 195 -23.65 14.10 8.94
N PRO A 196 -23.10 14.46 7.78
CA PRO A 196 -22.63 13.48 6.80
C PRO A 196 -21.59 12.53 7.42
N ALA A 197 -21.74 11.22 7.21
CA ALA A 197 -20.84 10.20 7.75
C ALA A 197 -19.39 10.41 7.30
N VAL A 198 -19.17 10.89 6.07
CA VAL A 198 -17.85 11.26 5.55
C VAL A 198 -17.16 12.34 6.39
N THR A 199 -17.91 13.34 6.87
CA THR A 199 -17.37 14.44 7.68
C THR A 199 -17.02 13.95 9.08
N ALA A 200 -17.90 13.15 9.70
CA ALA A 200 -17.63 12.53 11.00
C ALA A 200 -16.40 11.60 10.94
N ARG A 201 -16.31 10.74 9.92
CA ARG A 201 -15.16 9.83 9.73
C ARG A 201 -13.85 10.58 9.50
N ARG A 202 -13.90 11.72 8.80
CA ARG A 202 -12.72 12.58 8.62
C ARG A 202 -12.20 13.08 9.97
N LEU A 203 -13.09 13.56 10.84
CA LEU A 203 -12.73 13.94 12.20
C LEU A 203 -12.11 12.75 12.96
N GLY A 204 -12.79 11.61 13.00
CA GLY A 204 -12.28 10.41 13.68
C GLY A 204 -10.91 9.98 13.19
N THR A 205 -10.68 10.01 11.87
CA THR A 205 -9.38 9.66 11.29
C THR A 205 -8.28 10.63 11.76
N ILE A 206 -8.57 11.94 11.87
CA ILE A 206 -7.62 12.95 12.38
C ILE A 206 -7.39 12.80 13.89
N LEU A 207 -8.41 12.41 14.65
CA LEU A 207 -8.26 12.18 16.08
C LEU A 207 -7.40 10.95 16.38
N VAL A 208 -7.61 9.84 15.66
CA VAL A 208 -6.70 8.68 15.77
C VAL A 208 -5.30 9.05 15.25
N ALA A 209 -5.24 9.83 14.15
CA ALA A 209 -4.17 10.76 13.76
C ALA A 209 -3.25 11.21 14.89
N LYS A 210 -3.81 12.17 15.63
CA LYS A 210 -3.19 12.88 16.74
C LYS A 210 -2.95 11.95 17.94
N ALA A 211 -3.87 11.04 18.27
CA ALA A 211 -3.70 10.07 19.35
C ALA A 211 -2.48 9.18 19.15
N SER A 212 -2.24 8.72 17.91
CA SER A 212 -1.04 7.95 17.56
C SER A 212 0.24 8.79 17.64
N ALA A 213 0.16 10.11 17.54
CA ALA A 213 1.32 11.00 17.74
C ALA A 213 1.61 11.22 19.23
N LEU A 214 0.57 11.36 20.06
CA LEU A 214 0.69 11.41 21.53
C LEU A 214 1.24 10.09 22.09
N ARG A 215 0.79 8.96 21.54
CA ARG A 215 1.26 7.62 21.91
C ARG A 215 1.74 6.85 20.67
N PRO A 216 3.01 7.03 20.25
CA PRO A 216 3.59 6.32 19.10
C PRO A 216 3.66 4.80 19.26
N THR A 217 3.31 4.23 20.42
CA THR A 217 3.21 2.77 20.63
C THR A 217 1.82 2.22 20.30
N MET A 218 0.82 3.09 20.16
CA MET A 218 -0.55 2.73 19.78
C MET A 218 -0.54 1.95 18.47
N LYS A 219 -1.29 0.84 18.41
CA LYS A 219 -1.36 -0.01 17.21
C LYS A 219 -2.16 0.71 16.12
N LEU A 220 -1.64 0.75 14.90
CA LEU A 220 -2.32 1.37 13.74
C LEU A 220 -3.65 0.69 13.38
N ALA A 221 -3.91 -0.52 13.89
CA ALA A 221 -5.19 -1.20 13.74
C ALA A 221 -6.38 -0.42 14.34
N ALA A 222 -6.13 0.51 15.27
CA ALA A 222 -7.17 1.34 15.87
C ALA A 222 -7.84 2.35 14.90
N TYR A 223 -7.23 2.63 13.73
CA TYR A 223 -7.76 3.60 12.76
C TYR A 223 -9.02 3.13 11.99
N ASP A 224 -9.30 1.83 11.94
CA ASP A 224 -10.47 1.27 11.23
C ASP A 224 -11.64 0.95 12.17
N ARG A 225 -11.50 1.28 13.46
CA ARG A 225 -12.50 0.99 14.50
C ARG A 225 -13.54 2.10 14.65
N LEU A 226 -13.82 2.86 13.59
CA LEU A 226 -14.77 3.97 13.61
C LEU A 226 -16.18 3.53 13.20
N PHE A 227 -17.19 4.05 13.86
CA PHE A 227 -18.60 3.85 13.55
C PHE A 227 -19.24 5.23 13.36
N PRO A 228 -19.71 5.58 12.15
CA PRO A 228 -19.76 4.76 10.93
C PRO A 228 -18.37 4.43 10.33
N ASN A 229 -18.24 3.25 9.71
CA ASN A 229 -16.98 2.82 9.08
C ASN A 229 -16.97 3.08 7.56
N GLN A 230 -18.08 3.57 7.00
CA GLN A 230 -18.27 3.88 5.59
C GLN A 230 -18.79 5.31 5.40
N ASP A 231 -18.46 5.93 4.28
CA ASP A 231 -18.87 7.30 3.94
C ASP A 231 -20.30 7.36 3.39
N THR A 232 -20.73 6.31 2.70
CA THR A 232 -22.05 6.19 2.09
C THR A 232 -22.62 4.80 2.30
N LEU A 233 -23.94 4.71 2.39
CA LEU A 233 -24.68 3.46 2.52
C LEU A 233 -24.92 2.86 1.12
N PRO A 234 -24.48 1.62 0.86
CA PRO A 234 -24.80 0.97 -0.39
C PRO A 234 -26.29 0.63 -0.52
N VAL A 235 -26.80 0.66 -1.74
CA VAL A 235 -28.18 0.24 -2.06
C VAL A 235 -28.46 -1.15 -1.48
N GLY A 236 -29.52 -1.27 -0.66
CA GLY A 236 -29.91 -2.51 0.02
C GLY A 236 -29.12 -2.87 1.29
N GLY A 237 -28.12 -2.08 1.68
CA GLY A 237 -27.32 -2.29 2.89
C GLY A 237 -27.95 -1.75 4.18
N PHE A 238 -27.60 -2.36 5.31
CA PHE A 238 -27.96 -1.84 6.65
C PHE A 238 -26.93 -0.85 7.22
N GLY A 239 -25.69 -0.93 6.73
CA GLY A 239 -24.55 -0.23 7.32
C GLY A 239 -23.91 -1.06 8.44
N ASN A 240 -22.85 -0.52 9.04
CA ASN A 240 -22.16 -1.14 10.16
C ASN A 240 -22.91 -0.87 11.46
N LEU A 241 -22.91 -1.86 12.34
CA LEU A 241 -23.62 -1.80 13.62
C LEU A 241 -22.64 -1.68 14.77
N ILE A 242 -23.08 -0.99 15.82
CA ILE A 242 -22.44 -0.96 17.13
C ILE A 242 -23.47 -1.36 18.19
N ALA A 243 -23.05 -2.07 19.24
CA ALA A 243 -23.94 -2.42 20.34
C ALA A 243 -24.33 -1.16 21.14
N LEU A 244 -25.58 -1.09 21.61
CA LEU A 244 -26.01 0.04 22.45
C LEU A 244 -25.50 -0.15 23.89
N PRO A 245 -25.11 0.96 24.57
CA PRO A 245 -24.65 0.92 25.95
C PRO A 245 -25.81 0.75 26.94
N LEU A 246 -25.50 0.58 28.22
CA LEU A 246 -26.44 0.47 29.34
C LEU A 246 -27.39 -0.72 29.30
N ALA A 247 -27.02 -1.80 28.59
CA ALA A 247 -27.73 -3.07 28.62
C ALA A 247 -27.74 -3.64 30.05
N LYS A 248 -28.92 -4.05 30.57
CA LYS A 248 -29.10 -4.41 32.00
C LYS A 248 -28.06 -5.40 32.53
N ALA A 249 -27.94 -6.59 31.92
CA ALA A 249 -27.07 -7.64 32.45
C ALA A 249 -25.56 -7.29 32.43
N PRO A 250 -25.00 -6.70 31.35
CA PRO A 250 -23.63 -6.17 31.41
C PRO A 250 -23.46 -5.00 32.39
N ARG A 251 -24.45 -4.11 32.49
CA ARG A 251 -24.44 -2.95 33.39
C ARG A 251 -24.33 -3.36 34.86
N GLU A 252 -25.05 -4.41 35.26
CA GLU A 252 -24.97 -4.98 36.62
C GLU A 252 -23.55 -5.49 36.96
N ASN A 253 -22.77 -5.87 35.95
CA ASN A 253 -21.37 -6.28 36.10
C ASN A 253 -20.36 -5.12 35.89
N GLY A 254 -20.82 -3.87 35.85
CA GLY A 254 -19.96 -2.71 35.64
C GLY A 254 -19.43 -2.56 34.21
N ASN A 255 -20.09 -3.16 33.22
CA ASN A 255 -19.77 -3.08 31.79
C ASN A 255 -20.90 -2.35 31.03
N THR A 256 -20.64 -1.88 29.81
CA THR A 256 -21.56 -1.02 29.04
C THR A 256 -21.97 0.26 29.76
N ILE A 257 -21.08 0.79 30.61
CA ILE A 257 -21.28 2.02 31.39
C ILE A 257 -20.23 3.06 31.03
N PHE A 258 -20.57 4.33 31.19
CA PHE A 258 -19.68 5.45 30.98
C PHE A 258 -18.73 5.63 32.16
N LEU A 259 -17.50 5.97 31.83
CA LEU A 259 -16.37 6.10 32.74
C LEU A 259 -15.87 7.55 32.78
N ASP A 260 -15.34 7.94 33.93
CA ASP A 260 -14.72 9.25 34.16
C ASP A 260 -13.31 9.37 33.55
N THR A 261 -12.62 10.47 33.86
CA THR A 261 -11.25 10.72 33.40
C THR A 261 -10.24 9.68 33.85
N ASN A 262 -10.50 9.02 34.99
CA ASN A 262 -9.68 7.97 35.61
C ASN A 262 -10.17 6.55 35.29
N LEU A 263 -11.07 6.40 34.29
CA LEU A 263 -11.68 5.13 33.89
C LEU A 263 -12.52 4.45 34.99
N ARG A 264 -13.02 5.23 35.95
CA ARG A 264 -13.91 4.77 37.02
C ARG A 264 -15.37 4.92 36.59
N PRO A 265 -16.26 3.99 37.00
CA PRO A 265 -17.70 4.12 36.76
C PRO A 265 -18.26 5.46 37.23
N ILE A 266 -18.95 6.19 36.35
CA ILE A 266 -19.67 7.40 36.73
C ILE A 266 -20.93 6.99 37.52
N GLY A 267 -21.17 7.64 38.68
CA GLY A 267 -22.30 7.31 39.55
C GLY A 267 -23.66 7.50 38.86
N ASP A 268 -23.96 8.71 38.40
CA ASP A 268 -25.17 9.00 37.64
C ASP A 268 -24.90 9.02 36.13
N GLN A 269 -25.17 7.89 35.49
CA GLN A 269 -25.01 7.70 34.05
C GLN A 269 -25.91 8.65 33.22
N TRP A 270 -27.10 8.98 33.72
CA TRP A 270 -28.08 9.77 32.98
C TRP A 270 -27.78 11.26 33.08
N ALA A 271 -27.40 11.75 34.26
CA ALA A 271 -26.90 13.11 34.43
C ALA A 271 -25.66 13.35 33.55
N ASN A 272 -24.74 12.37 33.48
CA ASN A 272 -23.59 12.46 32.60
C ASN A 272 -23.99 12.55 31.12
N LEU A 273 -24.86 11.65 30.63
CA LEU A 273 -25.30 11.68 29.22
C LEU A 273 -26.03 12.98 28.86
N ALA A 274 -26.82 13.55 29.77
CA ALA A 274 -27.53 14.81 29.56
C ALA A 274 -26.57 16.02 29.52
N ALA A 275 -25.45 15.94 30.24
CA ALA A 275 -24.44 16.99 30.30
C ALA A 275 -23.40 16.95 29.17
N LEU A 276 -23.35 15.88 28.37
CA LEU A 276 -22.38 15.75 27.28
C LEU A 276 -22.57 16.84 26.22
N PRO A 277 -21.50 17.59 25.85
CA PRO A 277 -21.55 18.53 24.75
C PRO A 277 -21.87 17.83 23.43
N ARG A 278 -22.67 18.50 22.61
CA ARG A 278 -23.06 18.03 21.27
C ARG A 278 -22.47 18.96 20.23
N LEU A 279 -21.67 18.40 19.33
CA LEU A 279 -20.97 19.16 18.31
C LEU A 279 -21.93 19.49 17.16
N SER A 280 -22.12 20.77 16.86
CA SER A 280 -22.88 21.18 15.67
C SER A 280 -22.10 20.91 14.39
N ARG A 281 -22.81 20.81 13.25
CA ARG A 281 -22.21 20.64 11.93
C ARG A 281 -21.23 21.76 11.60
N ASP A 282 -21.62 22.99 11.93
CA ASP A 282 -20.81 24.18 11.70
C ASP A 282 -19.54 24.20 12.59
N ALA A 283 -19.65 23.83 13.87
CA ALA A 283 -18.48 23.65 14.73
C ALA A 283 -17.55 22.53 14.23
N LEU A 284 -18.11 21.41 13.76
CA LEU A 284 -17.36 20.31 13.15
C LEU A 284 -16.62 20.76 11.89
N GLU A 285 -17.27 21.50 11.00
CA GLU A 285 -16.66 22.01 9.76
C GLU A 285 -15.56 23.03 10.06
N ARG A 286 -15.75 23.94 11.02
CA ARG A 286 -14.70 24.86 11.49
C ARG A 286 -13.50 24.12 12.09
N ALA A 287 -13.76 23.13 12.95
CA ALA A 287 -12.71 22.32 13.55
C ALA A 287 -11.87 21.65 12.44
N LEU A 288 -12.54 21.01 11.47
CA LEU A 288 -11.90 20.38 10.33
C LEU A 288 -11.12 21.37 9.45
N ALA A 289 -11.68 22.54 9.15
CA ALA A 289 -11.03 23.56 8.34
C ALA A 289 -9.73 24.08 8.98
N ARG A 290 -9.64 24.09 10.32
CA ARG A 290 -8.44 24.56 11.02
C ARG A 290 -7.40 23.46 11.23
N ILE A 291 -7.82 22.26 11.60
CA ILE A 291 -6.89 21.13 11.85
C ILE A 291 -6.46 20.43 10.57
N ALA A 292 -7.22 20.59 9.48
CA ALA A 292 -6.94 20.05 8.17
C ALA A 292 -7.52 20.98 7.08
N PRO A 293 -6.87 22.12 6.76
CA PRO A 293 -7.35 23.18 5.83
C PRO A 293 -7.52 22.75 4.35
N VAL A 294 -7.66 21.46 4.10
CA VAL A 294 -7.87 20.89 2.78
C VAL A 294 -9.37 20.87 2.48
N ALA A 295 -9.72 21.37 1.29
CA ALA A 295 -11.07 21.32 0.76
C ALA A 295 -11.68 19.92 0.91
N PRO A 296 -12.96 19.80 1.34
CA PRO A 296 -13.65 18.53 1.27
C PRO A 296 -13.64 18.08 -0.18
N LEU A 297 -13.00 16.94 -0.40
CA LEU A 297 -13.04 16.29 -1.69
C LEU A 297 -14.44 15.71 -1.79
N SER A 298 -15.27 16.32 -2.64
CA SER A 298 -16.55 15.75 -3.01
C SER A 298 -16.34 14.26 -3.30
N PRO A 299 -17.24 13.37 -2.85
CA PRO A 299 -17.28 12.05 -3.45
C PRO A 299 -17.33 12.29 -4.96
N PRO A 300 -16.51 11.61 -5.79
CA PRO A 300 -16.62 11.80 -7.21
C PRO A 300 -18.08 11.53 -7.53
N ALA A 301 -18.78 12.56 -8.03
CA ALA A 301 -20.05 12.37 -8.69
C ALA A 301 -19.85 11.16 -9.62
N GLN A 302 -20.89 10.34 -9.78
CA GLN A 302 -20.91 9.14 -10.62
C GLN A 302 -20.55 9.39 -12.11
N THR A 303 -19.89 10.50 -12.44
CA THR A 303 -19.02 10.68 -13.59
C THR A 303 -18.06 9.50 -13.71
N GLY A 304 -18.03 8.89 -14.90
CA GLY A 304 -17.37 7.62 -15.19
C GLY A 304 -15.83 7.64 -15.18
N ARG A 305 -15.21 8.15 -14.12
CA ARG A 305 -13.76 8.06 -13.91
C ARG A 305 -13.36 6.62 -13.55
N ALA A 306 -12.17 6.22 -14.01
CA ALA A 306 -11.70 4.85 -13.91
C ALA A 306 -11.37 4.44 -12.45
N PRO A 307 -11.63 3.18 -12.03
CA PRO A 307 -11.51 2.71 -10.64
C PRO A 307 -10.15 2.95 -9.96
N GLU A 308 -9.05 2.94 -10.71
CA GLU A 308 -7.70 3.12 -10.15
C GLU A 308 -7.36 4.58 -9.77
N GLN A 309 -8.04 5.57 -10.36
CA GLN A 309 -7.83 6.99 -10.02
C GLN A 309 -8.40 7.30 -8.63
N ASN A 310 -9.49 6.64 -8.23
CA ASN A 310 -10.06 6.77 -6.90
C ASN A 310 -9.16 6.18 -5.81
N ASP A 311 -8.51 5.03 -6.07
CA ASP A 311 -7.57 4.42 -5.10
C ASP A 311 -6.36 5.35 -4.83
N ASP A 312 -5.88 6.05 -5.87
CA ASP A 312 -4.68 6.90 -5.78
C ASP A 312 -4.94 8.12 -4.91
N PHE A 313 -6.18 8.55 -4.92
CA PHE A 313 -6.68 9.65 -4.14
C PHE A 313 -6.92 9.26 -2.67
N ALA A 314 -7.55 8.12 -2.41
CA ALA A 314 -7.75 7.62 -1.05
C ALA A 314 -6.41 7.41 -0.33
N LEU A 315 -5.41 6.84 -1.02
CA LEU A 315 -4.06 6.68 -0.48
C LEU A 315 -3.35 8.03 -0.25
N LYS A 316 -3.54 9.01 -1.13
CA LYS A 316 -2.97 10.36 -0.94
C LYS A 316 -3.60 11.06 0.26
N ASN A 317 -4.91 10.95 0.43
CA ASN A 317 -5.62 11.50 1.57
C ASN A 317 -5.13 10.88 2.88
N ASP A 318 -5.02 9.56 2.94
CA ASP A 318 -4.51 8.85 4.11
C ASP A 318 -3.06 9.23 4.42
N ALA A 319 -2.21 9.38 3.41
CA ALA A 319 -0.83 9.82 3.58
C ALA A 319 -0.75 11.24 4.16
N MET A 320 -1.61 12.13 3.67
CA MET A 320 -1.69 13.52 4.11
C MET A 320 -2.27 13.64 5.53
N VAL A 321 -3.26 12.83 5.90
CA VAL A 321 -3.75 12.79 7.28
C VAL A 321 -2.65 12.37 8.24
N LEU A 322 -1.85 11.37 7.86
CA LEU A 322 -0.67 10.99 8.65
C LEU A 322 0.37 12.13 8.73
N ASP A 323 0.50 13.00 7.73
CA ASP A 323 1.43 14.14 7.77
C ASP A 323 0.91 15.28 8.64
N LEU A 324 -0.39 15.59 8.55
CA LEU A 324 -1.03 16.67 9.31
C LEU A 324 -1.06 16.39 10.82
N SER A 325 -1.05 15.12 11.22
CA SER A 325 -1.08 14.76 12.64
C SER A 325 0.30 14.72 13.31
N GLN A 326 1.38 15.03 12.59
CA GLN A 326 2.71 14.94 13.15
C GLN A 326 3.05 16.14 14.04
N PRO A 327 3.79 15.90 15.14
CA PRO A 327 4.32 16.99 15.93
C PRO A 327 5.37 17.77 15.12
N ARG A 328 5.40 19.09 15.32
CA ARG A 328 6.46 19.93 14.74
C ARG A 328 7.74 19.72 15.53
N ILE A 329 8.79 19.23 14.88
CA ILE A 329 10.11 19.11 15.49
C ILE A 329 10.77 20.48 15.54
N ARG A 330 11.28 20.86 16.70
CA ARG A 330 11.96 22.14 16.94
C ARG A 330 13.29 21.91 17.62
N LYS A 331 14.23 22.82 17.39
CA LYS A 331 15.54 22.80 18.05
C LYS A 331 15.36 22.97 19.56
N GLY A 332 16.05 22.14 20.34
CA GLY A 332 16.02 22.18 21.81
C GLY A 332 15.24 21.04 22.45
N MET A 333 14.44 20.29 21.68
CA MET A 333 13.72 19.11 22.17
C MET A 333 14.67 17.99 22.65
N ILE A 334 15.90 17.96 22.13
CA ILE A 334 16.93 17.06 22.61
C ILE A 334 18.14 17.89 23.02
N SER A 335 18.55 17.73 24.28
CA SER A 335 19.83 18.23 24.77
C SER A 335 20.85 17.09 24.84
N GLY A 336 21.93 17.20 24.06
CA GLY A 336 23.08 16.30 24.15
C GLY A 336 23.23 15.31 23.01
N GLU A 337 23.99 14.24 23.28
CA GLU A 337 24.35 13.23 22.28
C GLU A 337 23.31 12.10 22.22
N VAL A 338 22.92 11.72 21.00
CA VAL A 338 22.07 10.54 20.74
C VAL A 338 22.88 9.53 19.96
N THR A 339 23.04 8.34 20.52
CA THR A 339 23.66 7.22 19.82
C THR A 339 22.65 6.53 18.91
N VAL A 340 22.91 6.52 17.61
CA VAL A 340 22.16 5.74 16.61
C VAL A 340 23.01 4.55 16.20
N ARG A 341 22.50 3.34 16.39
CA ARG A 341 23.19 2.12 15.97
C ARG A 341 22.66 1.68 14.61
N LEU A 342 23.57 1.40 13.67
CA LEU A 342 23.25 0.86 12.36
C LEU A 342 23.64 -0.61 12.30
N ASP A 343 22.71 -1.47 11.93
CA ASP A 343 22.97 -2.86 11.54
C ASP A 343 22.15 -3.22 10.28
N ALA A 344 21.35 -4.28 10.31
CA ALA A 344 20.36 -4.53 9.27
C ALA A 344 19.22 -3.47 9.27
N GLN A 345 19.00 -2.80 10.40
CA GLN A 345 18.03 -1.72 10.55
C GLN A 345 18.70 -0.54 11.28
N ILE A 346 17.95 0.54 11.49
CA ILE A 346 18.36 1.71 12.27
C ILE A 346 17.77 1.58 13.66
N HIS A 347 18.61 1.66 14.69
CA HIS A 347 18.20 1.52 16.08
C HIS A 347 18.34 2.88 16.76
N VAL A 348 17.20 3.41 17.24
CA VAL A 348 17.17 4.66 18.01
C VAL A 348 16.68 4.41 19.44
N PRO A 349 17.24 5.09 20.46
CA PRO A 349 16.83 4.89 21.85
C PRO A 349 15.37 5.25 22.09
N ARG A 350 14.69 4.50 22.95
CA ARG A 350 13.31 4.82 23.36
C ARG A 350 13.24 5.93 24.43
N SER A 351 14.38 6.35 24.98
CA SER A 351 14.49 7.48 25.90
C SER A 351 14.32 8.84 25.21
N LEU A 352 14.20 8.87 23.88
CA LEU A 352 13.96 10.11 23.14
C LEU A 352 12.57 10.69 23.47
N PRO A 353 12.40 12.02 23.36
CA PRO A 353 11.10 12.66 23.55
C PRO A 353 10.03 12.05 22.64
N MET A 354 8.82 11.93 23.18
CA MET A 354 7.67 11.35 22.47
C MET A 354 7.37 12.03 21.12
N PRO A 355 7.42 13.37 20.99
CA PRO A 355 7.24 14.03 19.71
C PRO A 355 8.26 13.58 18.64
N VAL A 356 9.53 13.39 19.05
CA VAL A 356 10.60 12.92 18.16
C VAL A 356 10.35 11.47 17.75
N LEU A 357 10.00 10.60 18.71
CA LEU A 357 9.67 9.20 18.42
C LEU A 357 8.45 9.05 17.49
N ALA A 358 7.44 9.92 17.62
CA ALA A 358 6.29 9.97 16.72
C ALA A 358 6.71 10.27 15.28
N MET A 359 7.52 11.32 15.10
CA MET A 359 8.04 11.72 13.79
C MET A 359 8.91 10.61 13.17
N LEU A 360 9.80 10.01 13.96
CA LEU A 360 10.65 8.90 13.51
C LEU A 360 9.83 7.67 13.06
N ARG A 361 8.78 7.30 13.81
CA ARG A 361 7.83 6.24 13.41
C ARG A 361 7.10 6.60 12.11
N ARG A 362 6.73 7.87 11.90
CA ARG A 362 6.05 8.34 10.69
C ARG A 362 6.88 8.13 9.43
N LEU A 363 8.21 8.27 9.50
CA LEU A 363 9.10 8.04 8.34
C LEU A 363 8.90 6.64 7.72
N ALA A 364 8.60 5.65 8.56
CA ALA A 364 8.36 4.27 8.15
C ALA A 364 6.88 3.85 8.15
N THR A 365 5.94 4.79 8.24
CA THR A 365 4.49 4.53 8.26
C THR A 365 3.84 5.04 6.97
N PHE A 366 2.98 4.23 6.34
CA PHE A 366 2.29 4.63 5.12
C PHE A 366 0.93 3.93 4.94
N PRO A 367 0.02 4.46 4.11
CA PRO A 367 -1.29 3.87 3.83
C PRO A 367 -1.18 2.48 3.18
N ASN A 368 -2.06 1.57 3.56
CA ASN A 368 -2.10 0.20 3.04
C ASN A 368 -2.98 0.11 1.78
N PRO A 369 -2.41 -0.14 0.59
CA PRO A 369 -3.19 -0.29 -0.64
C PRO A 369 -4.17 -1.47 -0.59
N VAL A 370 -3.82 -2.55 0.10
CA VAL A 370 -4.66 -3.76 0.22
C VAL A 370 -5.95 -3.46 1.00
N PHE A 371 -5.87 -2.58 2.00
CA PHE A 371 -7.05 -2.12 2.75
C PHE A 371 -8.06 -1.42 1.83
N HIS A 372 -7.59 -0.43 1.06
CA HIS A 372 -8.43 0.32 0.13
C HIS A 372 -8.99 -0.56 -0.99
N GLU A 373 -8.20 -1.52 -1.47
CA GLU A 373 -8.68 -2.51 -2.44
C GLU A 373 -9.80 -3.37 -1.87
N LYS A 374 -9.66 -3.90 -0.64
CA LYS A 374 -10.71 -4.67 0.03
C LYS A 374 -11.97 -3.85 0.26
N LEU A 375 -11.82 -2.60 0.71
CA LEU A 375 -12.94 -1.68 0.93
C LEU A 375 -13.74 -1.46 -0.37
N ARG A 376 -13.04 -1.23 -1.50
CA ARG A 376 -13.67 -1.06 -2.82
C ARG A 376 -14.38 -2.33 -3.29
N LEU A 377 -13.75 -3.50 -3.08
CA LEU A 377 -14.33 -4.80 -3.41
C LEU A 377 -15.41 -5.25 -2.42
N ARG A 378 -15.70 -4.44 -1.38
CA ARG A 378 -16.69 -4.71 -0.33
C ARG A 378 -16.39 -6.01 0.44
N PHE A 379 -15.11 -6.36 0.54
CA PHE A 379 -14.64 -7.43 1.41
C PHE A 379 -14.42 -6.91 2.83
N ALA A 380 -14.48 -7.83 3.80
CA ALA A 380 -14.23 -7.49 5.21
C ALA A 380 -12.79 -6.98 5.42
N THR A 381 -12.66 -5.86 6.13
CA THR A 381 -11.38 -5.21 6.46
C THR A 381 -10.87 -5.51 7.87
N PHE A 382 -11.61 -6.29 8.67
CA PHE A 382 -11.35 -6.55 10.09
C PHE A 382 -9.90 -6.91 10.43
N ASP A 383 -9.23 -7.69 9.57
CA ASP A 383 -7.84 -8.13 9.76
C ASP A 383 -6.88 -7.53 8.71
N THR A 384 -7.18 -6.33 8.22
CA THR A 384 -6.33 -5.63 7.25
C THR A 384 -6.13 -4.21 7.73
N PRO A 385 -4.95 -3.86 8.25
CA PRO A 385 -4.74 -2.54 8.81
C PRO A 385 -4.77 -1.48 7.70
N ARG A 386 -5.39 -0.32 7.98
CA ARG A 386 -5.42 0.82 7.05
C ARG A 386 -4.04 1.42 6.77
N PHE A 387 -3.11 1.30 7.71
CA PHE A 387 -1.74 1.79 7.61
C PHE A 387 -0.74 0.67 7.92
N LEU A 388 0.39 0.68 7.23
CA LEU A 388 1.52 -0.22 7.45
C LEU A 388 2.65 0.56 8.10
N PHE A 389 3.24 -0.02 9.14
CA PHE A 389 4.50 0.45 9.75
C PHE A 389 5.59 -0.57 9.42
N ALA A 390 6.63 -0.12 8.72
CA ALA A 390 7.73 -0.97 8.26
C ALA A 390 8.86 -1.14 9.30
N GLY A 391 8.72 -0.54 10.49
CA GLY A 391 9.65 -0.70 11.63
C GLY A 391 9.08 -1.56 12.75
N GLU A 392 9.78 -1.59 13.88
CA GLU A 392 9.46 -2.42 15.04
C GLU A 392 9.67 -1.66 16.36
N TRP A 393 8.81 -1.92 17.34
CA TRP A 393 8.95 -1.38 18.70
C TRP A 393 9.56 -2.43 19.61
N HIS A 394 10.66 -2.07 20.29
CA HIS A 394 11.24 -2.86 21.38
C HIS A 394 11.11 -2.10 22.72
N PRO A 395 11.33 -2.77 23.86
CA PRO A 395 11.28 -2.13 25.17
C PRO A 395 12.28 -0.97 25.34
N ASP A 396 13.47 -1.10 24.76
CA ASP A 396 14.61 -0.18 24.91
C ASP A 396 14.83 0.73 23.68
N ARG A 397 14.26 0.39 22.53
CA ARG A 397 14.55 1.06 21.25
C ARG A 397 13.39 1.01 20.25
N LEU A 398 13.42 1.95 19.32
CA LEU A 398 12.64 1.93 18.09
C LEU A 398 13.55 1.49 16.95
N VAL A 399 13.09 0.52 16.16
CA VAL A 399 13.82 -0.01 15.01
C VAL A 399 13.14 0.48 13.73
N LEU A 400 13.92 1.12 12.87
CA LEU A 400 13.45 1.70 11.62
C LEU A 400 14.16 1.07 10.41
N PRO A 401 13.48 0.98 9.26
CA PRO A 401 14.09 0.47 8.05
C PRO A 401 15.23 1.37 7.57
N ARG A 402 16.32 0.76 7.10
CA ARG A 402 17.54 1.46 6.66
C ARG A 402 17.30 2.61 5.68
N GLY A 403 16.29 2.51 4.83
CA GLY A 403 16.02 3.47 3.78
C GLY A 403 15.53 4.83 4.26
N VAL A 404 15.18 4.96 5.55
CA VAL A 404 14.85 6.26 6.16
C VAL A 404 16.01 6.89 6.93
N LEU A 405 17.24 6.40 6.76
CA LEU A 405 18.41 6.88 7.50
C LEU A 405 18.62 8.39 7.38
N ASP A 406 18.65 8.92 6.16
CA ASP A 406 18.86 10.35 5.89
C ASP A 406 17.83 11.21 6.64
N GLN A 407 16.56 10.80 6.59
CA GLN A 407 15.45 11.50 7.25
C GLN A 407 15.50 11.34 8.77
N CYS A 408 15.92 10.18 9.26
CA CYS A 408 16.09 9.89 10.69
C CYS A 408 17.17 10.79 11.29
N LEU A 409 18.34 10.85 10.67
CA LEU A 409 19.44 11.72 11.10
C LEU A 409 19.03 13.19 11.06
N ALA A 410 18.44 13.65 9.96
CA ALA A 410 17.95 15.03 9.83
C ALA A 410 16.89 15.39 10.90
N THR A 411 16.01 14.45 11.26
CA THR A 411 15.00 14.66 12.30
C THR A 411 15.64 14.84 13.68
N LEU A 412 16.64 14.02 14.01
CA LEU A 412 17.38 14.12 15.28
C LEU A 412 18.19 15.42 15.36
N GLU A 413 18.87 15.79 14.28
CA GLU A 413 19.63 17.05 14.18
C GLU A 413 18.71 18.27 14.30
N THR A 414 17.54 18.25 13.63
CA THR A 414 16.54 19.32 13.72
C THR A 414 15.99 19.47 15.15
N ALA A 415 15.88 18.36 15.89
CA ALA A 415 15.49 18.37 17.30
C ALA A 415 16.58 18.95 18.23
N GLY A 416 17.80 19.13 17.73
CA GLY A 416 18.95 19.66 18.48
C GLY A 416 19.94 18.60 18.97
N ALA A 417 19.78 17.34 18.58
CA ALA A 417 20.71 16.28 18.99
C ALA A 417 22.06 16.39 18.28
N THR A 418 23.14 16.06 19.01
CA THR A 418 24.41 15.66 18.39
C THR A 418 24.35 14.16 18.14
N VAL A 419 24.42 13.71 16.88
CA VAL A 419 24.20 12.29 16.57
C VAL A 419 25.51 11.54 16.48
N ALA A 420 25.69 10.54 17.36
CA ALA A 420 26.81 9.60 17.32
C ALA A 420 26.38 8.30 16.63
N VAL A 421 26.97 7.99 15.48
CA VAL A 421 26.62 6.78 14.71
C VAL A 421 27.54 5.61 15.11
N GLN A 422 26.95 4.56 15.69
CA GLN A 422 27.60 3.27 15.90
C GLN A 422 27.29 2.34 14.73
N ASP A 423 28.19 2.32 13.75
CA ASP A 423 28.05 1.46 12.58
C ASP A 423 28.51 0.03 12.88
N ALA A 424 27.56 -0.89 13.06
CA ALA A 424 27.78 -2.30 13.26
C ALA A 424 27.44 -3.15 12.02
N ARG A 425 27.31 -2.50 10.86
CA ARG A 425 27.07 -3.18 9.58
C ARG A 425 28.30 -3.97 9.15
N ASP A 426 28.04 -5.06 8.46
CA ASP A 426 29.08 -5.93 7.92
C ASP A 426 29.74 -5.26 6.71
N VAL A 427 31.04 -4.96 6.84
CA VAL A 427 31.85 -4.40 5.76
C VAL A 427 32.36 -5.48 4.78
N GLY A 428 32.10 -6.75 5.08
CA GLY A 428 32.53 -7.90 4.33
C GLY A 428 34.03 -8.13 4.36
N THR A 429 34.48 -9.02 3.47
CA THR A 429 35.91 -9.26 3.25
C THR A 429 36.40 -8.38 2.11
N ARG A 430 37.62 -7.83 2.23
CA ARG A 430 38.22 -7.04 1.15
C ARG A 430 38.53 -7.96 -0.03
N VAL A 431 38.00 -7.63 -1.20
CA VAL A 431 38.27 -8.35 -2.45
C VAL A 431 38.71 -7.36 -3.54
N PRO A 432 39.93 -7.50 -4.10
CA PRO A 432 40.48 -6.56 -5.07
C PRO A 432 39.94 -6.82 -6.47
N TRP A 433 38.64 -6.62 -6.65
CA TRP A 433 37.99 -6.70 -7.95
C TRP A 433 38.62 -5.70 -8.94
N LYS A 434 38.70 -6.10 -10.21
CA LYS A 434 39.06 -5.21 -11.32
C LYS A 434 37.92 -5.23 -12.32
N PHE A 435 37.39 -4.06 -12.64
CA PHE A 435 36.42 -3.93 -13.73
C PHE A 435 37.19 -3.98 -15.06
N GLN A 436 36.79 -4.87 -15.97
CA GLN A 436 37.48 -5.13 -17.24
C GLN A 436 36.82 -4.46 -18.45
N GLY A 437 35.80 -3.64 -18.24
CA GLY A 437 35.12 -2.90 -19.31
C GLY A 437 35.29 -1.39 -19.16
N GLU A 438 34.73 -0.67 -20.13
CA GLU A 438 34.55 0.78 -20.08
C GLU A 438 33.06 1.10 -19.94
N LEU A 439 32.72 2.02 -19.04
CA LEU A 439 31.34 2.48 -18.88
C LEU A 439 31.13 3.68 -19.80
N HIS A 440 29.94 3.76 -20.39
CA HIS A 440 29.54 5.00 -21.06
C HIS A 440 29.43 6.14 -20.02
N GLU A 441 29.57 7.39 -20.46
CA GLU A 441 29.57 8.57 -19.56
C GLU A 441 28.35 8.62 -18.64
N ASN A 442 27.15 8.32 -19.16
CA ASN A 442 25.92 8.26 -18.37
C ASN A 442 25.92 7.12 -17.32
N GLN A 443 26.50 5.96 -17.66
CA GLN A 443 26.68 4.84 -16.73
C GLN A 443 27.71 5.17 -15.65
N GLU A 444 28.79 5.86 -16.02
CA GLU A 444 29.84 6.32 -15.12
C GLU A 444 29.29 7.29 -14.07
N ALA A 445 28.53 8.30 -14.52
CA ALA A 445 27.85 9.25 -13.64
C ALA A 445 26.88 8.54 -12.66
N ALA A 446 26.14 7.54 -13.15
CA ALA A 446 25.23 6.75 -12.34
C ALA A 446 25.97 5.95 -11.25
N VAL A 447 27.03 5.21 -11.63
CA VAL A 447 27.83 4.42 -10.70
C VAL A 447 28.51 5.30 -9.64
N ARG A 448 29.02 6.47 -10.04
CA ARG A 448 29.61 7.45 -9.10
C ARG A 448 28.58 7.96 -8.09
N THR A 449 27.39 8.32 -8.55
CA THR A 449 26.29 8.80 -7.68
C THR A 449 25.88 7.72 -6.68
N MET A 450 25.76 6.48 -7.14
CA MET A 450 25.41 5.35 -6.28
C MET A 450 26.49 5.04 -5.22
N LEU A 451 27.78 5.16 -5.55
CA LEU A 451 28.90 4.89 -4.62
C LEU A 451 29.14 5.97 -3.57
N ALA A 452 28.64 7.19 -3.80
CA ALA A 452 28.63 8.23 -2.77
C ALA A 452 27.75 7.85 -1.58
N GLU A 453 26.86 6.88 -1.79
CA GLU A 453 25.87 6.42 -0.83
C GLU A 453 26.11 4.95 -0.48
N ASP A 454 25.91 4.57 0.79
CA ASP A 454 25.98 3.16 1.18
C ASP A 454 24.71 2.39 0.72
N GLN A 455 23.63 3.08 0.37
CA GLN A 455 22.38 2.44 -0.05
C GLN A 455 21.59 3.29 -1.04
N GLY A 456 20.78 2.62 -1.85
CA GLY A 456 19.86 3.31 -2.75
C GLY A 456 19.44 2.47 -3.95
N ILE A 457 18.58 3.07 -4.76
CA ILE A 457 18.06 2.46 -5.99
C ILE A 457 18.60 3.19 -7.21
N LEU A 458 19.13 2.41 -8.15
CA LEU A 458 19.45 2.83 -9.50
C LEU A 458 18.29 2.47 -10.43
N CYS A 459 17.59 3.49 -10.92
CA CYS A 459 16.55 3.33 -11.93
C CYS A 459 17.17 3.40 -13.32
N ALA A 460 17.13 2.31 -14.08
CA ALA A 460 17.65 2.31 -15.45
C ALA A 460 16.78 1.47 -16.38
N PRO A 461 16.50 1.96 -17.61
CA PRO A 461 15.65 1.27 -18.56
C PRO A 461 16.23 -0.09 -18.95
N PRO A 462 15.42 -1.01 -19.51
CA PRO A 462 15.95 -2.24 -20.09
C PRO A 462 16.99 -1.91 -21.17
N GLY A 463 18.03 -2.73 -21.30
CA GLY A 463 19.12 -2.49 -22.26
C GLY A 463 20.20 -1.49 -21.81
N ALA A 464 19.96 -0.63 -20.81
CA ALA A 464 20.93 0.36 -20.33
C ALA A 464 22.17 -0.19 -19.60
N GLY A 465 22.32 -1.51 -19.49
CA GLY A 465 23.47 -2.14 -18.84
C GLY A 465 23.39 -2.20 -17.31
N LYS A 466 22.21 -2.37 -16.71
CA LYS A 466 22.02 -2.51 -15.24
C LYS A 466 23.02 -3.49 -14.59
N THR A 467 23.12 -4.69 -15.15
CA THR A 467 24.03 -5.74 -14.67
C THR A 467 25.51 -5.34 -14.78
N VAL A 468 25.87 -4.60 -15.83
CA VAL A 468 27.24 -4.07 -16.03
C VAL A 468 27.56 -3.01 -14.99
N MET A 469 26.65 -2.06 -14.76
CA MET A 469 26.77 -1.07 -13.69
C MET A 469 26.84 -1.72 -12.31
N GLY A 470 26.06 -2.79 -12.07
CA GLY A 470 26.15 -3.58 -10.85
C GLY A 470 27.52 -4.26 -10.66
N CYS A 471 28.12 -4.78 -11.73
CA CYS A 471 29.51 -5.27 -11.68
C CYS A 471 30.49 -4.13 -11.37
N ALA A 472 30.31 -2.95 -11.95
CA ALA A 472 31.15 -1.79 -11.65
C ALA A 472 31.02 -1.33 -10.19
N LEU A 473 29.81 -1.34 -9.62
CA LEU A 473 29.56 -1.08 -8.20
C LEU A 473 30.32 -2.07 -7.31
N ILE A 474 30.21 -3.37 -7.58
CA ILE A 474 30.96 -4.41 -6.88
C ILE A 474 32.47 -4.16 -7.00
N ALA A 475 32.94 -3.88 -8.20
CA ALA A 475 34.36 -3.69 -8.48
C ALA A 475 34.97 -2.52 -7.68
N ARG A 476 34.21 -1.42 -7.58
CA ARG A 476 34.64 -0.20 -6.89
C ARG A 476 34.43 -0.25 -5.38
N ALA A 477 33.41 -0.98 -4.91
CA ALA A 477 33.20 -1.24 -3.49
C ALA A 477 34.32 -2.08 -2.88
N ARG A 478 34.95 -2.98 -3.66
CA ARG A 478 36.11 -3.81 -3.28
C ARG A 478 35.87 -4.70 -2.05
N THR A 479 34.63 -5.14 -1.85
CA THR A 479 34.25 -6.09 -0.80
C THR A 479 33.65 -7.35 -1.40
N SER A 480 33.54 -8.42 -0.60
CA SER A 480 32.67 -9.54 -0.92
C SER A 480 31.26 -9.05 -1.24
N ALA A 481 30.62 -9.72 -2.20
CA ALA A 481 29.35 -9.31 -2.76
C ALA A 481 28.36 -10.47 -2.90
N LEU A 482 27.10 -10.19 -2.60
CA LEU A 482 25.98 -11.09 -2.84
C LEU A 482 24.99 -10.42 -3.80
N VAL A 483 24.72 -11.08 -4.92
CA VAL A 483 23.73 -10.63 -5.90
C VAL A 483 22.44 -11.42 -5.69
N LEU A 484 21.35 -10.72 -5.44
CA LEU A 484 20.01 -11.27 -5.29
C LEU A 484 19.22 -11.11 -6.57
N VAL A 485 18.63 -12.19 -7.06
CA VAL A 485 17.78 -12.21 -8.25
C VAL A 485 16.49 -12.96 -7.98
N HIS A 486 15.42 -12.70 -8.73
CA HIS A 486 14.12 -13.36 -8.53
C HIS A 486 13.87 -14.54 -9.48
N ARG A 487 14.67 -14.72 -10.54
CA ARG A 487 14.51 -15.79 -11.55
C ARG A 487 15.82 -16.54 -11.83
N ALA A 488 15.71 -17.83 -12.13
CA ALA A 488 16.85 -18.69 -12.44
C ALA A 488 17.64 -18.27 -13.70
N VAL A 489 16.97 -17.64 -14.67
CA VAL A 489 17.61 -17.14 -15.90
C VAL A 489 18.56 -15.98 -15.59
N LEU A 490 18.14 -15.06 -14.71
CA LEU A 490 18.95 -13.93 -14.26
C LEU A 490 20.23 -14.39 -13.56
N VAL A 491 20.20 -15.52 -12.86
CA VAL A 491 21.41 -16.06 -12.21
C VAL A 491 22.50 -16.36 -13.23
N GLU A 492 22.14 -16.89 -14.40
CA GLU A 492 23.11 -17.21 -15.44
C GLU A 492 23.62 -15.95 -16.14
N GLN A 493 22.71 -15.00 -16.45
CA GLN A 493 23.06 -13.71 -17.04
C GLN A 493 24.03 -12.91 -16.16
N TRP A 494 23.77 -12.87 -14.85
CA TRP A 494 24.68 -12.25 -13.88
C TRP A 494 26.03 -12.96 -13.84
N ARG A 495 26.04 -14.30 -13.88
CA ARG A 495 27.28 -15.07 -13.88
C ARG A 495 28.13 -14.78 -15.12
N GLU A 496 27.53 -14.77 -16.30
CA GLU A 496 28.21 -14.45 -17.55
C GLU A 496 28.73 -13.01 -17.57
N THR A 497 27.92 -12.06 -17.10
CA THR A 497 28.32 -10.65 -16.99
C THR A 497 29.47 -10.49 -16.00
N ALA A 498 29.42 -11.13 -14.83
CA ALA A 498 30.50 -11.11 -13.85
C ALA A 498 31.78 -11.77 -14.39
N MET A 499 31.68 -12.87 -15.14
CA MET A 499 32.85 -13.47 -15.80
C MET A 499 33.50 -12.49 -16.77
N ARG A 500 32.70 -11.80 -17.60
CA ARG A 500 33.17 -10.85 -18.61
C ARG A 500 33.75 -9.56 -18.00
N PHE A 501 33.06 -8.95 -17.04
CA PHE A 501 33.41 -7.62 -16.55
C PHE A 501 34.22 -7.62 -15.25
N LEU A 502 34.30 -8.74 -14.52
CA LEU A 502 35.13 -8.88 -13.31
C LEU A 502 36.29 -9.86 -13.50
N GLY A 503 36.43 -10.46 -14.69
CA GLY A 503 37.53 -11.40 -15.00
C GLY A 503 37.48 -12.71 -14.21
N LEU A 504 36.29 -13.12 -13.77
CA LEU A 504 36.13 -14.30 -12.93
C LEU A 504 35.92 -15.57 -13.75
N LYS A 505 36.48 -16.68 -13.28
CA LYS A 505 36.16 -18.01 -13.82
C LYS A 505 34.84 -18.50 -13.25
N ARG A 506 34.15 -19.34 -14.02
CA ARG A 506 32.86 -19.94 -13.66
C ARG A 506 32.83 -20.56 -12.25
N LYS A 507 33.91 -21.22 -11.81
CA LYS A 507 34.03 -21.86 -10.48
C LYS A 507 34.28 -20.88 -9.31
N GLN A 508 34.67 -19.65 -9.60
CA GLN A 508 34.94 -18.60 -8.60
C GLN A 508 33.68 -17.79 -8.23
N ILE A 509 32.55 -18.09 -8.87
CA ILE A 509 31.25 -17.47 -8.59
C ILE A 509 30.38 -18.55 -7.97
N GLY A 510 30.03 -18.39 -6.70
CA GLY A 510 29.13 -19.32 -6.02
C GLY A 510 27.67 -19.01 -6.31
N LEU A 511 26.83 -20.01 -6.10
CA LEU A 511 25.43 -20.00 -6.48
C LEU A 511 24.57 -20.55 -5.35
N TRP A 512 23.48 -19.85 -5.06
CA TRP A 512 22.41 -20.38 -4.22
C TRP A 512 21.14 -20.54 -5.05
N ARG A 513 20.87 -21.79 -5.44
CA ARG A 513 19.65 -22.19 -6.14
C ARG A 513 19.02 -23.37 -5.41
N GLY A 514 17.75 -23.26 -5.02
CA GLY A 514 17.07 -24.31 -4.27
C GLY A 514 17.65 -24.49 -2.86
N ASN A 515 17.67 -25.72 -2.36
CA ASN A 515 17.97 -26.02 -0.95
C ASN A 515 19.46 -26.20 -0.65
N SER A 516 20.34 -26.32 -1.67
CA SER A 516 21.75 -26.63 -1.48
C SER A 516 22.65 -25.49 -1.98
N PRO A 517 23.09 -24.57 -1.10
CA PRO A 517 23.97 -23.48 -1.48
C PRO A 517 25.40 -23.96 -1.78
N ARG A 518 26.03 -23.39 -2.80
CA ARG A 518 27.46 -23.56 -3.09
C ARG A 518 28.11 -22.18 -3.14
N LEU A 519 28.42 -21.63 -1.97
CA LEU A 519 28.91 -20.25 -1.82
C LEU A 519 30.43 -20.21 -1.76
N THR A 520 31.01 -19.18 -2.36
CA THR A 520 32.45 -18.89 -2.30
C THR A 520 32.78 -17.86 -1.21
N ARG A 521 31.77 -17.14 -0.71
CA ARG A 521 31.87 -15.98 0.19
C ARG A 521 32.69 -14.83 -0.39
N ARG A 522 32.85 -14.79 -1.72
CA ARG A 522 33.52 -13.71 -2.46
C ARG A 522 32.54 -12.99 -3.37
N LEU A 523 32.11 -13.64 -4.45
CA LEU A 523 31.00 -13.17 -5.27
C LEU A 523 30.04 -14.33 -5.45
N ASP A 524 28.85 -14.18 -4.89
CA ASP A 524 27.83 -15.21 -4.95
C ASP A 524 26.53 -14.65 -5.51
N ILE A 525 25.76 -15.49 -6.20
CA ILE A 525 24.47 -15.12 -6.79
C ILE A 525 23.39 -16.03 -6.21
N ALA A 526 22.39 -15.43 -5.57
CA ALA A 526 21.32 -16.15 -4.87
C ALA A 526 19.93 -15.78 -5.40
N MET A 527 19.05 -16.78 -5.45
CA MET A 527 17.64 -16.56 -5.79
C MET A 527 16.82 -16.19 -4.55
N LEU A 528 16.15 -15.05 -4.57
CA LEU A 528 15.24 -14.59 -3.50
C LEU A 528 14.24 -15.68 -3.05
N PRO A 529 13.57 -16.43 -3.94
CA PRO A 529 12.69 -17.54 -3.53
C PRO A 529 13.38 -18.66 -2.74
N SER A 530 14.69 -18.88 -2.93
CA SER A 530 15.46 -19.86 -2.16
C SER A 530 15.79 -19.34 -0.76
N LEU A 531 16.00 -18.03 -0.62
CA LEU A 531 16.32 -17.38 0.65
C LEU A 531 15.10 -17.25 1.57
N GLY A 532 13.90 -17.05 1.03
CA GLY A 532 12.66 -16.94 1.81
C GLY A 532 12.24 -18.21 2.56
N ARG A 533 12.99 -19.31 2.43
CA ARG A 533 12.77 -20.59 3.14
C ARG A 533 13.80 -20.84 4.25
N VAL A 534 14.76 -19.94 4.43
CA VAL A 534 15.82 -20.08 5.42
C VAL A 534 15.30 -19.60 6.77
N GLU A 535 15.44 -20.43 7.80
CA GLU A 535 14.96 -20.12 9.16
C GLU A 535 15.69 -18.93 9.79
N ASN A 536 16.98 -18.76 9.50
CA ASN A 536 17.79 -17.62 9.95
C ASN A 536 18.28 -16.77 8.77
N PRO A 537 17.51 -15.75 8.33
CA PRO A 537 17.89 -14.91 7.21
C PRO A 537 19.17 -14.09 7.43
N ALA A 538 19.51 -13.72 8.66
CA ALA A 538 20.70 -12.91 8.96
C ALA A 538 22.01 -13.65 8.59
N ALA A 539 22.04 -14.97 8.80
CA ALA A 539 23.20 -15.81 8.46
C ALA A 539 23.51 -15.85 6.96
N ILE A 540 22.54 -15.54 6.10
CA ILE A 540 22.72 -15.46 4.64
C ILE A 540 23.71 -14.35 4.28
N PHE A 541 23.60 -13.20 4.96
CA PHE A 541 24.33 -11.97 4.61
C PHE A 541 25.67 -11.84 5.33
N ALA A 542 25.91 -12.65 6.36
CA ALA A 542 27.16 -12.65 7.10
C ALA A 542 28.38 -12.82 6.17
N GLY A 543 29.33 -11.90 6.29
CA GLY A 543 30.57 -11.84 5.53
C GLY A 543 30.45 -11.16 4.16
N TYR A 544 29.29 -10.62 3.77
CA TYR A 544 29.14 -9.82 2.54
C TYR A 544 29.07 -8.33 2.88
N GLY A 545 29.95 -7.54 2.26
CA GLY A 545 29.98 -6.08 2.44
C GLY A 545 29.08 -5.33 1.46
N THR A 546 28.78 -5.95 0.32
CA THR A 546 27.94 -5.37 -0.74
C THR A 546 26.84 -6.34 -1.14
N VAL A 547 25.60 -5.86 -1.18
CA VAL A 547 24.44 -6.61 -1.70
C VAL A 547 23.86 -5.85 -2.88
N ILE A 548 23.69 -6.55 -4.00
CA ILE A 548 22.97 -6.03 -5.17
C ILE A 548 21.64 -6.76 -5.27
N VAL A 549 20.53 -6.03 -5.35
CA VAL A 549 19.20 -6.59 -5.56
C VAL A 549 18.74 -6.25 -6.97
N ASP A 550 18.81 -7.23 -7.87
CA ASP A 550 18.38 -7.06 -9.26
C ASP A 550 16.87 -7.24 -9.41
N GLU A 551 16.27 -6.37 -10.23
CA GLU A 551 14.83 -6.14 -10.27
C GLU A 551 14.24 -5.97 -8.86
N CYS A 552 14.84 -5.05 -8.11
CA CYS A 552 14.47 -4.76 -6.72
C CYS A 552 12.99 -4.38 -6.53
N HIS A 553 12.29 -3.99 -7.60
CA HIS A 553 10.84 -3.80 -7.56
C HIS A 553 10.06 -5.04 -7.10
N HIS A 554 10.65 -6.23 -6.97
CA HIS A 554 10.04 -7.43 -6.34
C HIS A 554 10.09 -7.45 -4.81
N VAL A 555 10.98 -6.69 -4.18
CA VAL A 555 11.26 -6.69 -2.73
C VAL A 555 10.02 -6.59 -1.83
N PRO A 556 8.99 -5.76 -2.14
CA PRO A 556 7.80 -5.63 -1.28
C PRO A 556 6.98 -6.91 -1.05
N ALA A 557 7.29 -8.03 -1.73
CA ALA A 557 6.72 -9.32 -1.36
C ALA A 557 7.15 -9.72 0.06
N THR A 558 6.21 -10.16 0.90
CA THR A 558 6.44 -10.40 2.34
C THR A 558 7.66 -11.27 2.65
N SER A 559 7.86 -12.34 1.89
CA SER A 559 9.02 -13.24 2.08
C SER A 559 10.35 -12.61 1.66
N PHE A 560 10.36 -11.68 0.72
CA PHE A 560 11.57 -10.99 0.26
C PHE A 560 11.91 -9.81 1.17
N GLU A 561 10.89 -9.08 1.63
CA GLU A 561 11.05 -8.02 2.62
C GLU A 561 11.67 -8.57 3.91
N ALA A 562 11.14 -9.69 4.43
CA ALA A 562 11.67 -10.34 5.64
C ALA A 562 13.16 -10.72 5.52
N VAL A 563 13.57 -11.19 4.34
CA VAL A 563 14.98 -11.51 4.05
C VAL A 563 15.83 -10.24 4.07
N LEU A 564 15.41 -9.16 3.39
CA LEU A 564 16.19 -7.91 3.38
C LEU A 564 16.21 -7.19 4.72
N LYS A 565 15.15 -7.29 5.54
CA LYS A 565 15.13 -6.74 6.90
C LYS A 565 16.29 -7.24 7.76
N ALA A 566 16.79 -8.45 7.49
CA ALA A 566 17.90 -9.08 8.20
C ALA A 566 19.29 -8.83 7.56
N CYS A 567 19.38 -8.07 6.47
CA CYS A 567 20.62 -7.86 5.73
C CYS A 567 21.54 -6.85 6.44
N ALA A 568 22.50 -7.30 7.24
CA ALA A 568 23.42 -6.38 7.94
C ALA A 568 24.55 -5.81 7.05
N SER A 569 24.60 -6.10 5.75
CA SER A 569 25.65 -5.61 4.85
C SER A 569 25.66 -4.08 4.78
N ARG A 570 26.86 -3.49 4.83
CA ARG A 570 27.04 -2.04 4.78
C ARG A 570 26.46 -1.44 3.51
N ARG A 571 26.74 -2.05 2.35
CA ARG A 571 26.27 -1.55 1.06
C ARG A 571 25.10 -2.35 0.51
N VAL A 572 23.98 -1.70 0.21
CA VAL A 572 22.80 -2.35 -0.39
C VAL A 572 22.26 -1.52 -1.54
N TYR A 573 22.39 -2.03 -2.77
CA TYR A 573 21.95 -1.34 -3.97
C TYR A 573 20.83 -2.11 -4.68
N GLY A 574 19.72 -1.43 -4.94
CA GLY A 574 18.63 -1.96 -5.77
C GLY A 574 18.78 -1.51 -7.23
N LEU A 575 18.62 -2.44 -8.18
CA LEU A 575 18.62 -2.14 -9.62
C LEU A 575 17.23 -2.43 -10.18
N THR A 576 16.61 -1.47 -10.86
CA THR A 576 15.33 -1.74 -11.55
C THR A 576 15.03 -0.75 -12.67
N ALA A 577 14.17 -1.13 -13.62
CA ALA A 577 13.60 -0.18 -14.58
C ALA A 577 12.40 0.58 -14.02
N THR A 578 11.65 -0.02 -13.10
CA THR A 578 10.30 0.45 -12.72
C THR A 578 10.13 0.38 -11.21
N PRO A 579 10.48 1.44 -10.46
CA PRO A 579 10.35 1.44 -9.01
C PRO A 579 8.89 1.42 -8.55
N LYS A 580 7.97 1.99 -9.34
CA LYS A 580 6.52 1.98 -9.06
C LYS A 580 5.94 0.60 -9.33
N ARG A 581 5.15 0.07 -8.38
CA ARG A 581 4.51 -1.25 -8.51
C ARG A 581 3.00 -1.13 -8.76
N LYS A 582 2.41 -2.23 -9.24
CA LYS A 582 0.95 -2.34 -9.45
C LYS A 582 0.17 -2.36 -8.13
N ASP A 583 0.73 -3.01 -7.11
CA ASP A 583 0.13 -3.12 -5.77
C ASP A 583 0.38 -1.88 -4.89
N ARG A 584 1.13 -0.89 -5.38
CA ARG A 584 1.42 0.39 -4.71
C ARG A 584 2.19 0.26 -3.41
N LEU A 585 2.90 -0.86 -3.23
CA LEU A 585 3.74 -1.13 -2.07
C LEU A 585 5.21 -0.74 -2.28
N GLU A 586 5.54 0.09 -3.28
CA GLU A 586 6.91 0.57 -3.52
C GLU A 586 7.54 1.29 -2.33
N LYS A 587 6.75 1.79 -1.37
CA LYS A 587 7.28 2.36 -0.13
C LYS A 587 8.10 1.35 0.69
N LEU A 588 7.73 0.06 0.65
CA LEU A 588 8.54 -1.01 1.25
C LEU A 588 9.86 -1.23 0.52
N LEU A 589 9.89 -1.03 -0.81
CA LEU A 589 11.13 -1.08 -1.58
C LEU A 589 12.07 0.05 -1.11
N PHE A 590 11.57 1.28 -0.99
CA PHE A 590 12.38 2.39 -0.50
C PHE A 590 12.84 2.18 0.95
N ALA A 591 11.98 1.60 1.79
CA ALA A 591 12.33 1.25 3.17
C ALA A 591 13.53 0.28 3.24
N GLN A 592 13.55 -0.76 2.40
CA GLN A 592 14.59 -1.80 2.49
C GLN A 592 15.84 -1.53 1.62
N CYS A 593 15.72 -0.82 0.50
CA CYS A 593 16.85 -0.56 -0.41
C CYS A 593 17.35 0.89 -0.38
N GLY A 594 16.63 1.81 0.27
CA GLY A 594 16.91 3.24 0.23
C GLY A 594 16.18 3.99 -0.89
N PRO A 595 16.30 5.34 -0.91
CA PRO A 595 15.67 6.17 -1.93
C PRO A 595 16.28 5.94 -3.32
N ILE A 596 15.60 6.45 -4.35
CA ILE A 596 16.17 6.50 -5.71
C ILE A 596 17.30 7.52 -5.69
N ARG A 597 18.53 7.06 -5.91
CA ARG A 597 19.73 7.93 -5.95
C ARG A 597 20.03 8.41 -7.36
N HIS A 598 19.70 7.63 -8.38
CA HIS A 598 19.94 8.00 -9.77
C HIS A 598 18.91 7.37 -10.71
N THR A 599 18.47 8.12 -11.73
CA THR A 599 17.59 7.63 -12.80
C THR A 599 18.23 7.90 -14.15
N LEU A 600 18.51 6.84 -14.92
CA LEU A 600 18.89 6.95 -16.32
C LEU A 600 17.62 7.14 -17.15
N VAL A 601 17.64 8.15 -18.02
CA VAL A 601 16.59 8.38 -19.02
C VAL A 601 17.06 7.77 -20.33
N ASP A 602 16.21 6.96 -20.95
CA ASP A 602 16.44 6.49 -22.32
C ASP A 602 16.21 7.68 -23.26
N ARG A 603 17.28 8.18 -23.89
CA ARG A 603 17.16 9.17 -24.96
C ARG A 603 17.44 8.44 -26.28
N PRO A 604 16.41 8.08 -27.07
CA PRO A 604 16.64 7.50 -28.38
C PRO A 604 17.28 8.57 -29.27
N THR A 605 18.58 8.41 -29.56
CA THR A 605 19.29 9.34 -30.45
C THR A 605 19.24 8.88 -31.90
N ASP A 606 19.13 7.56 -32.17
CA ASP A 606 19.36 7.01 -33.52
C ASP A 606 18.32 5.97 -34.02
N GLU A 607 17.44 5.43 -33.15
CA GLU A 607 16.47 4.37 -33.51
C GLU A 607 15.05 4.92 -33.63
N VAL A 608 14.41 4.77 -34.79
CA VAL A 608 12.99 5.12 -34.97
C VAL A 608 12.13 4.10 -34.21
N ARG A 609 11.21 4.61 -33.38
CA ARG A 609 10.32 3.79 -32.56
C ARG A 609 8.88 4.14 -32.89
N THR A 610 8.12 3.18 -33.41
CA THR A 610 6.72 3.39 -33.85
C THR A 610 5.77 2.46 -33.11
N VAL A 611 4.63 3.00 -32.68
CA VAL A 611 3.47 2.22 -32.23
C VAL A 611 2.39 2.39 -33.28
N LYS A 612 2.00 1.30 -33.94
CA LYS A 612 0.88 1.28 -34.87
C LYS A 612 -0.34 0.72 -34.17
N VAL A 613 -1.38 1.54 -34.07
CA VAL A 613 -2.62 1.19 -33.38
C VAL A 613 -3.64 0.65 -34.38
N ARG A 614 -4.20 -0.52 -34.09
CA ARG A 614 -5.32 -1.10 -34.82
C ARG A 614 -6.60 -0.95 -34.02
N ARG A 615 -7.67 -0.49 -34.65
CA ARG A 615 -9.02 -0.55 -34.06
C ARG A 615 -9.63 -1.90 -34.34
N THR A 616 -10.22 -2.48 -33.31
CA THR A 616 -10.98 -3.72 -33.36
C THR A 616 -12.27 -3.53 -32.57
N THR A 617 -13.27 -4.33 -32.88
CA THR A 617 -14.52 -4.40 -32.13
C THR A 617 -14.75 -5.84 -31.74
N VAL A 618 -15.19 -6.07 -30.51
CA VAL A 618 -15.51 -7.43 -30.04
C VAL A 618 -16.90 -7.48 -29.47
N ALA A 619 -17.70 -8.43 -29.94
CA ALA A 619 -19.05 -8.64 -29.42
C ALA A 619 -18.99 -9.29 -28.01
N LEU A 620 -19.78 -8.78 -27.08
CA LEU A 620 -19.96 -9.39 -25.77
C LEU A 620 -21.25 -10.23 -25.72
N PRO A 621 -21.35 -11.20 -24.79
CA PRO A 621 -22.60 -11.87 -24.49
C PRO A 621 -23.73 -10.87 -24.18
N PRO A 622 -24.97 -11.09 -24.65
CA PRO A 622 -26.09 -10.16 -24.46
C PRO A 622 -26.41 -9.82 -22.99
N ASP A 623 -26.10 -10.73 -22.07
CA ASP A 623 -26.34 -10.63 -20.62
C ASP A 623 -25.18 -9.97 -19.84
N ALA A 624 -24.10 -9.59 -20.52
CA ALA A 624 -22.88 -9.07 -19.88
C ALA A 624 -23.04 -7.66 -19.26
N GLY A 625 -24.10 -6.93 -19.64
CA GLY A 625 -24.39 -5.58 -19.17
C GLY A 625 -23.41 -4.51 -19.68
N SER A 626 -23.58 -3.26 -19.24
CA SER A 626 -22.77 -2.11 -19.70
C SER A 626 -21.35 -2.04 -19.10
N ARG A 627 -21.09 -2.82 -18.05
CA ARG A 627 -19.77 -2.94 -17.38
C ARG A 627 -19.53 -4.39 -16.96
N PRO A 628 -19.21 -5.28 -17.92
CA PRO A 628 -18.98 -6.67 -17.60
C PRO A 628 -17.75 -6.86 -16.70
N PRO A 629 -17.73 -7.89 -15.85
CA PRO A 629 -16.50 -8.38 -15.24
C PRO A 629 -15.41 -8.60 -16.28
N ILE A 630 -14.17 -8.22 -15.95
CA ILE A 630 -13.03 -8.23 -16.89
C ILE A 630 -12.77 -9.61 -17.53
N HIS A 631 -13.10 -10.70 -16.83
CA HIS A 631 -12.90 -12.05 -17.34
C HIS A 631 -13.81 -12.39 -18.53
N ILE A 632 -15.03 -11.85 -18.56
CA ILE A 632 -15.99 -12.01 -19.68
C ILE A 632 -15.44 -11.31 -20.92
N LEU A 633 -14.97 -10.07 -20.75
CA LEU A 633 -14.33 -9.32 -21.84
C LEU A 633 -13.11 -10.08 -22.38
N TRP A 634 -12.24 -10.61 -21.51
CA TRP A 634 -11.09 -11.40 -21.94
C TRP A 634 -11.46 -12.67 -22.67
N GLU A 635 -12.54 -13.34 -22.27
CA GLU A 635 -13.01 -14.52 -22.98
C GLU A 635 -13.54 -14.15 -24.38
N ALA A 636 -14.33 -13.09 -24.49
CA ALA A 636 -14.80 -12.58 -25.76
C ALA A 636 -13.65 -12.19 -26.71
N LEU A 637 -12.63 -11.46 -26.23
CA LEU A 637 -11.45 -11.10 -27.03
C LEU A 637 -10.71 -12.33 -27.58
N VAL A 638 -10.67 -13.42 -26.81
CA VAL A 638 -10.01 -14.67 -27.20
C VAL A 638 -10.84 -15.45 -28.20
N GLN A 639 -12.17 -15.36 -28.12
CA GLN A 639 -13.12 -16.08 -28.94
C GLN A 639 -13.40 -15.40 -30.29
N ASP A 640 -13.19 -14.09 -30.39
CA ASP A 640 -13.44 -13.29 -31.58
C ASP A 640 -12.54 -13.67 -32.78
N ALA A 641 -13.14 -14.20 -33.84
CA ALA A 641 -12.43 -14.67 -35.03
C ALA A 641 -11.91 -13.53 -35.90
N ASP A 642 -12.64 -12.41 -35.97
CA ASP A 642 -12.28 -11.26 -36.80
C ASP A 642 -11.05 -10.56 -36.23
N ARG A 643 -11.02 -10.37 -34.91
CA ARG A 643 -9.86 -9.85 -34.17
C ARG A 643 -8.64 -10.74 -34.34
N VAL A 644 -8.79 -12.07 -34.25
CA VAL A 644 -7.69 -13.02 -34.55
C VAL A 644 -7.22 -12.82 -35.99
N GLY A 645 -8.13 -12.66 -36.94
CA GLY A 645 -7.82 -12.38 -38.34
C GLY A 645 -6.98 -11.13 -38.54
N VAL A 646 -7.33 -10.03 -37.87
CA VAL A 646 -6.59 -8.75 -37.91
C VAL A 646 -5.17 -8.93 -37.36
N VAL A 647 -5.03 -9.58 -36.20
CA VAL A 647 -3.70 -9.84 -35.59
C VAL A 647 -2.82 -10.69 -36.50
N VAL A 648 -3.39 -11.73 -37.12
CA VAL A 648 -2.67 -12.61 -38.05
C VAL A 648 -2.28 -11.87 -39.33
N ALA A 649 -3.14 -11.01 -39.87
CA ALA A 649 -2.81 -10.20 -41.05
C ALA A 649 -1.63 -9.26 -40.80
N ASP A 650 -1.60 -8.60 -39.64
CA ASP A 650 -0.47 -7.75 -39.25
C ASP A 650 0.82 -8.56 -39.02
N LEU A 651 0.72 -9.76 -38.44
CA LEU A 651 1.86 -10.65 -38.30
C LEU A 651 2.45 -11.08 -39.65
N LEU A 652 1.59 -11.44 -40.61
CA LEU A 652 2.02 -11.78 -41.97
C LEU A 652 2.74 -10.59 -42.61
N SER A 653 2.18 -9.39 -42.50
CA SER A 653 2.82 -8.16 -43.01
C SER A 653 4.20 -7.92 -42.38
N CYS A 654 4.36 -8.15 -41.08
CA CYS A 654 5.65 -8.02 -40.41
C CYS A 654 6.67 -9.03 -40.96
N VAL A 655 6.28 -10.30 -41.09
CA VAL A 655 7.20 -11.34 -41.59
C VAL A 655 7.56 -11.11 -43.05
N THR A 656 6.63 -10.68 -43.90
CA THR A 656 6.92 -10.29 -45.30
C THR A 656 7.89 -9.10 -45.36
N ALA A 657 7.83 -8.18 -44.39
CA ALA A 657 8.79 -7.09 -44.25
C ALA A 657 10.15 -7.52 -43.65
N GLY A 658 10.39 -8.82 -43.43
CA GLY A 658 11.64 -9.35 -42.89
C GLY A 658 11.84 -9.10 -41.40
N ARG A 659 10.78 -8.73 -40.67
CA ARG A 659 10.83 -8.45 -39.23
C ARG A 659 10.87 -9.74 -38.40
N CYS A 660 11.31 -9.62 -37.15
CA CYS A 660 11.38 -10.69 -36.15
C CYS A 660 10.33 -10.46 -35.03
N PRO A 661 9.08 -10.95 -35.17
CA PRO A 661 7.99 -10.58 -34.27
C PRO A 661 7.92 -11.43 -33.02
N LEU A 662 7.64 -10.76 -31.90
CA LEU A 662 7.24 -11.36 -30.63
C LEU A 662 5.76 -11.08 -30.37
N VAL A 663 4.95 -12.14 -30.26
CA VAL A 663 3.53 -12.08 -29.88
C VAL A 663 3.38 -12.32 -28.38
N LEU A 664 2.81 -11.34 -27.68
CA LEU A 664 2.52 -11.44 -26.25
C LEU A 664 1.02 -11.54 -25.97
N ALA A 665 0.63 -12.62 -25.28
CA ALA A 665 -0.69 -12.77 -24.67
C ALA A 665 -0.59 -13.49 -23.32
N ASP A 666 -1.37 -13.05 -22.33
CA ASP A 666 -1.36 -13.65 -20.99
C ASP A 666 -2.14 -14.99 -20.94
N ARG A 667 -3.03 -15.25 -21.91
CA ARG A 667 -3.82 -16.49 -22.00
C ARG A 667 -3.23 -17.48 -23.01
N LYS A 668 -2.89 -18.68 -22.53
CA LYS A 668 -2.29 -19.76 -23.36
C LYS A 668 -3.17 -20.18 -24.53
N VAL A 669 -4.46 -20.39 -24.26
CA VAL A 669 -5.45 -20.77 -25.29
C VAL A 669 -5.47 -19.75 -26.43
N TYR A 670 -5.29 -18.47 -26.11
CA TYR A 670 -5.24 -17.42 -27.13
C TYR A 670 -3.96 -17.44 -27.95
N LEU A 671 -2.80 -17.66 -27.30
CA LEU A 671 -1.53 -17.85 -28.00
C LEU A 671 -1.59 -19.05 -28.96
N GLU A 672 -2.17 -20.17 -28.51
CA GLU A 672 -2.36 -21.36 -29.35
C GLU A 672 -3.22 -21.06 -30.57
N ARG A 673 -4.34 -20.35 -30.36
CA ARG A 673 -5.23 -19.97 -31.45
C ARG A 673 -4.56 -19.01 -32.45
N LEU A 674 -3.84 -18.00 -31.96
CA LEU A 674 -3.09 -17.08 -32.83
C LEU A 674 -2.00 -17.83 -33.63
N GLN A 675 -1.28 -18.75 -32.98
CA GLN A 675 -0.25 -19.55 -33.63
C GLN A 675 -0.85 -20.46 -34.72
N GLN A 676 -1.94 -21.17 -34.43
CA GLN A 676 -2.63 -22.03 -35.39
C GLN A 676 -3.17 -21.22 -36.58
N ALA A 677 -3.83 -20.10 -36.30
CA ALA A 677 -4.39 -19.23 -37.33
C ALA A 677 -3.30 -18.60 -38.22
N PHE A 678 -2.14 -18.25 -37.64
CA PHE A 678 -0.99 -17.77 -38.40
C PHE A 678 -0.37 -18.89 -39.25
N ALA A 679 -0.11 -20.06 -38.66
CA ALA A 679 0.49 -21.20 -39.36
C ALA A 679 -0.37 -21.71 -40.52
N ALA A 680 -1.70 -21.59 -40.42
CA ALA A 680 -2.61 -21.94 -41.52
C ALA A 680 -2.51 -21.00 -42.75
N ARG A 681 -1.95 -19.80 -42.58
CA ARG A 681 -1.84 -18.78 -43.64
C ARG A 681 -0.40 -18.47 -44.06
N ALA A 682 0.58 -18.74 -43.20
CA ALA A 682 1.99 -18.49 -43.45
C ALA A 682 2.68 -19.70 -44.09
N SER A 683 3.38 -19.50 -45.22
CA SER A 683 4.25 -20.50 -45.83
C SER A 683 5.72 -20.15 -45.60
N GLY A 684 6.55 -21.15 -45.28
CA GLY A 684 8.00 -20.96 -45.11
C GLY A 684 8.45 -20.23 -43.83
N VAL A 685 7.57 -20.04 -42.85
CA VAL A 685 7.85 -19.33 -41.59
C VAL A 685 7.77 -20.29 -40.41
N THR A 686 8.78 -20.31 -39.55
CA THR A 686 8.77 -21.18 -38.37
C THR A 686 8.08 -20.50 -37.18
N CYS A 687 7.13 -21.18 -36.55
CA CYS A 687 6.44 -20.69 -35.36
C CYS A 687 7.03 -21.31 -34.09
N HIS A 688 7.67 -20.49 -33.26
CA HIS A 688 8.18 -20.89 -31.96
C HIS A 688 7.22 -20.50 -30.85
N ARG A 689 7.05 -21.37 -29.85
CA ARG A 689 6.24 -21.07 -28.66
C ARG A 689 7.06 -21.22 -27.39
N LEU A 690 6.93 -20.25 -26.50
CA LEU A 690 7.52 -20.26 -25.17
C LEU A 690 6.45 -20.00 -24.10
N ASP A 691 6.13 -21.00 -23.29
CA ASP A 691 5.20 -20.88 -22.17
C ASP A 691 5.78 -21.41 -20.84
N GLY A 692 5.09 -21.10 -19.74
CA GLY A 692 5.54 -21.42 -18.39
C GLY A 692 5.56 -22.92 -18.03
N GLN A 693 4.90 -23.80 -18.79
CA GLN A 693 4.90 -25.26 -18.53
C GLN A 693 6.06 -25.98 -19.25
N MET A 694 6.72 -25.33 -20.20
CA MET A 694 7.87 -25.92 -20.88
C MET A 694 9.04 -26.16 -19.92
N GLY A 695 9.52 -27.41 -19.88
CA GLY A 695 10.73 -27.79 -19.17
C GLY A 695 11.98 -27.09 -19.73
N LYS A 696 13.03 -26.98 -18.90
CA LYS A 696 14.28 -26.28 -19.24
C LYS A 696 14.93 -26.78 -20.55
N LYS A 697 14.91 -28.09 -20.79
CA LYS A 697 15.47 -28.69 -22.02
C LYS A 697 14.74 -28.20 -23.27
N ALA A 698 13.41 -28.31 -23.30
CA ALA A 698 12.58 -27.86 -24.43
C ALA A 698 12.73 -26.35 -24.69
N ARG A 699 12.78 -25.54 -23.64
CA ARG A 699 13.01 -24.10 -23.76
C ARG A 699 14.37 -23.77 -24.39
N ASN A 700 15.43 -24.41 -23.93
CA ASN A 700 16.77 -24.21 -24.48
C ASN A 700 16.86 -24.66 -25.94
N GLN A 701 16.13 -25.72 -26.32
CA GLN A 701 16.03 -26.18 -27.69
C GLN A 701 15.36 -25.13 -28.60
N VAL A 702 14.23 -24.56 -28.17
CA VAL A 702 13.56 -23.47 -28.91
C VAL A 702 14.47 -22.25 -29.07
N LEU A 703 15.14 -21.83 -28.00
CA LEU A 703 16.09 -20.71 -28.08
C LEU A 703 17.26 -21.00 -29.03
N ARG A 704 17.77 -22.23 -29.04
CA ARG A 704 18.81 -22.67 -29.98
C ARG A 704 18.30 -22.62 -31.42
N GLN A 705 17.11 -23.15 -31.69
CA GLN A 705 16.50 -23.11 -33.03
C GLN A 705 16.29 -21.67 -33.50
N ILE A 706 15.83 -20.76 -32.62
CA ILE A 706 15.75 -19.33 -32.93
C ILE A 706 17.11 -18.76 -33.34
N GLY A 707 18.18 -19.14 -32.62
CA GLY A 707 19.55 -18.76 -32.99
C GLY A 707 19.99 -19.30 -34.36
N GLU A 708 19.65 -20.55 -34.67
CA GLU A 708 19.92 -21.18 -35.97
C GLU A 708 19.15 -20.48 -37.10
N HIS A 709 17.86 -20.16 -36.90
CA HIS A 709 17.06 -19.41 -37.87
C HIS A 709 17.69 -18.07 -38.21
N TYR A 710 18.18 -17.38 -37.18
CA TYR A 710 18.85 -16.10 -37.34
C TYR A 710 20.15 -16.22 -38.14
N GLN A 711 21.00 -17.20 -37.82
CA GLN A 711 22.24 -17.47 -38.57
C GLN A 711 21.98 -17.80 -40.05
N MET A 712 20.88 -18.48 -40.33
CA MET A 712 20.48 -18.87 -41.69
C MET A 712 19.63 -17.80 -42.40
N GLY A 713 19.27 -16.69 -41.74
CA GLY A 713 18.40 -15.67 -42.30
C GLY A 713 16.97 -16.14 -42.59
N THR A 714 16.50 -17.19 -41.90
CA THR A 714 15.15 -17.75 -42.11
C THR A 714 14.11 -17.11 -41.19
N PRO A 715 12.90 -16.82 -41.68
CA PRO A 715 11.89 -16.09 -40.91
C PRO A 715 11.28 -16.96 -39.80
N PHE A 716 11.04 -16.34 -38.65
CA PHE A 716 10.36 -16.97 -37.52
C PHE A 716 9.44 -15.99 -36.79
N VAL A 717 8.45 -16.54 -36.08
CA VAL A 717 7.59 -15.78 -35.15
C VAL A 717 7.65 -16.44 -33.78
N LEU A 718 7.84 -15.64 -32.73
CA LEU A 718 7.85 -16.11 -31.35
C LEU A 718 6.52 -15.80 -30.66
N PHE A 719 5.81 -16.82 -30.21
CA PHE A 719 4.60 -16.71 -29.38
C PHE A 719 4.95 -16.97 -27.92
N SER A 720 4.61 -16.04 -27.02
CA SER A 720 4.93 -16.26 -25.61
C SER A 720 3.99 -15.58 -24.62
N THR A 721 3.89 -16.20 -23.44
CA THR A 721 3.24 -15.59 -22.29
C THR A 721 4.08 -14.48 -21.71
N ALA A 722 3.45 -13.37 -21.37
CA ALA A 722 4.18 -12.19 -20.93
C ALA A 722 4.86 -12.38 -19.56
N SER A 723 4.37 -13.31 -18.73
CA SER A 723 5.04 -13.73 -17.48
C SER A 723 6.41 -14.38 -17.69
N LEU A 724 6.67 -14.96 -18.87
CA LEU A 724 7.93 -15.64 -19.19
C LEU A 724 8.96 -14.68 -19.79
N ILE A 725 8.53 -13.77 -20.67
CA ILE A 725 9.41 -12.82 -21.37
C ILE A 725 9.58 -11.50 -20.63
N GLY A 726 8.67 -11.17 -19.71
CA GLY A 726 8.68 -9.90 -18.99
C GLY A 726 10.01 -9.61 -18.28
N GLU A 727 10.70 -10.64 -17.76
CA GLU A 727 11.93 -10.50 -16.97
C GLU A 727 12.96 -11.59 -17.30
N GLY A 728 14.22 -11.20 -17.48
CA GLY A 728 15.34 -12.12 -17.71
C GLY A 728 15.37 -12.79 -19.08
N PHE A 729 14.48 -12.46 -20.02
CA PHE A 729 14.54 -12.98 -21.39
C PHE A 729 15.46 -12.11 -22.27
N ASP A 730 16.40 -12.72 -22.98
CA ASP A 730 17.37 -12.02 -23.82
C ASP A 730 17.39 -12.54 -25.27
N LEU A 731 16.93 -11.69 -26.18
CA LEU A 731 16.92 -11.92 -27.63
C LEU A 731 17.02 -10.55 -28.33
N PRO A 732 18.24 -10.01 -28.55
CA PRO A 732 18.45 -8.69 -29.14
C PRO A 732 17.90 -8.52 -30.57
N GLN A 733 17.64 -9.62 -31.27
CA GLN A 733 17.12 -9.65 -32.64
C GLN A 733 15.68 -9.14 -32.77
N LEU A 734 14.92 -9.06 -31.67
CA LEU A 734 13.51 -8.68 -31.72
C LEU A 734 13.34 -7.20 -32.10
N ASP A 735 12.59 -6.97 -33.18
CA ASP A 735 12.28 -5.63 -33.70
C ASP A 735 10.79 -5.28 -33.62
N THR A 736 9.93 -6.28 -33.41
CA THR A 736 8.48 -6.12 -33.45
C THR A 736 7.82 -6.77 -32.25
N LEU A 737 6.97 -6.02 -31.55
CA LEU A 737 6.17 -6.51 -30.44
C LEU A 737 4.68 -6.42 -30.79
N VAL A 738 3.99 -7.55 -30.72
CA VAL A 738 2.54 -7.63 -30.93
C VAL A 738 1.86 -7.78 -29.58
N LEU A 739 1.28 -6.67 -29.10
CA LEU A 739 0.52 -6.63 -27.85
C LEU A 739 -0.92 -7.07 -28.11
N SER A 740 -1.12 -8.38 -28.27
CA SER A 740 -2.43 -8.91 -28.67
C SER A 740 -3.48 -8.89 -27.57
N MET A 741 -3.12 -8.58 -26.31
CA MET A 741 -4.06 -8.38 -25.21
C MET A 741 -3.92 -7.00 -24.56
N PRO A 742 -5.02 -6.38 -24.10
CA PRO A 742 -4.93 -5.08 -23.45
C PRO A 742 -4.09 -5.10 -22.18
N LEU A 743 -3.24 -4.08 -22.02
CA LEU A 743 -2.37 -3.88 -20.87
C LEU A 743 -2.60 -2.49 -20.25
N SER A 744 -2.70 -2.39 -18.92
CA SER A 744 -2.91 -1.10 -18.24
C SER A 744 -1.70 -0.62 -17.44
N PHE A 745 -0.83 -1.53 -17.01
CA PHE A 745 0.26 -1.20 -16.11
C PHE A 745 1.50 -0.74 -16.88
N LYS A 746 1.89 0.53 -16.68
CA LYS A 746 3.04 1.16 -17.32
C LYS A 746 4.34 0.38 -17.12
N GLY A 747 4.58 -0.19 -15.93
CA GLY A 747 5.84 -0.90 -15.67
C GLY A 747 6.01 -2.14 -16.55
N ARG A 748 4.94 -2.92 -16.78
CA ARG A 748 4.95 -4.06 -17.72
C ARG A 748 5.19 -3.58 -19.15
N LEU A 749 4.59 -2.45 -19.54
CA LEU A 749 4.81 -1.89 -20.88
C LEU A 749 6.28 -1.51 -21.12
N VAL A 750 6.90 -0.82 -20.15
CA VAL A 750 8.33 -0.47 -20.19
C VAL A 750 9.20 -1.72 -20.29
N GLN A 751 8.90 -2.76 -19.50
CA GLN A 751 9.62 -4.03 -19.56
C GLN A 751 9.51 -4.72 -20.92
N TYR A 752 8.33 -4.71 -21.55
CA TYR A 752 8.09 -5.38 -22.84
C TYR A 752 8.69 -4.60 -24.00
N ALA A 753 8.42 -3.30 -24.08
CA ALA A 753 8.99 -2.43 -25.11
C ALA A 753 10.52 -2.42 -25.04
N GLY A 754 11.09 -2.41 -23.83
CA GLY A 754 12.54 -2.48 -23.63
C GLY A 754 13.20 -3.79 -24.07
N ARG A 755 12.43 -4.85 -24.39
CA ARG A 755 12.99 -6.04 -25.07
C ARG A 755 13.34 -5.74 -26.53
N LEU A 756 12.66 -4.77 -27.14
CA LEU A 756 12.97 -4.29 -28.48
C LEU A 756 14.23 -3.40 -28.45
N HIS A 757 14.39 -2.49 -27.48
CA HIS A 757 15.44 -1.45 -27.50
C HIS A 757 16.89 -1.93 -27.39
N ARG A 758 17.14 -3.23 -27.49
CA ARG A 758 18.48 -3.81 -27.53
C ARG A 758 19.09 -3.59 -28.90
N LYS A 759 20.33 -3.07 -28.92
CA LYS A 759 21.08 -2.88 -30.16
C LYS A 759 21.43 -4.23 -30.79
N HIS A 760 21.30 -4.31 -32.10
CA HIS A 760 21.63 -5.48 -32.89
C HIS A 760 21.85 -5.07 -34.35
N GLU A 761 22.81 -5.69 -35.04
CA GLU A 761 23.29 -5.24 -36.37
C GLU A 761 22.20 -5.21 -37.44
N THR A 762 21.25 -6.15 -37.37
CA THR A 762 20.15 -6.24 -38.34
C THR A 762 18.98 -5.32 -38.02
N LYS A 763 19.01 -4.62 -36.88
CA LYS A 763 17.88 -3.85 -36.38
C LYS A 763 17.99 -2.38 -36.79
N ARG A 764 16.95 -1.89 -37.48
CA ARG A 764 16.86 -0.50 -37.97
C ARG A 764 15.89 0.34 -37.14
N ASP A 765 14.77 -0.25 -36.75
CA ASP A 765 13.68 0.41 -36.05
C ASP A 765 12.93 -0.56 -35.12
N ALA A 766 12.12 -0.03 -34.22
CA ALA A 766 11.26 -0.82 -33.32
C ALA A 766 9.79 -0.54 -33.59
N LEU A 767 8.99 -1.60 -33.77
CA LEU A 767 7.54 -1.50 -33.96
C LEU A 767 6.78 -2.17 -32.83
N ILE A 768 5.76 -1.49 -32.33
CA ILE A 768 4.72 -2.08 -31.49
C ILE A 768 3.41 -2.08 -32.26
N LEU A 769 2.79 -3.24 -32.37
CA LEU A 769 1.41 -3.39 -32.83
C LEU A 769 0.50 -3.48 -31.59
N ASP A 770 -0.36 -2.47 -31.42
CA ASP A 770 -1.31 -2.38 -30.29
C ASP A 770 -2.75 -2.39 -30.82
N TYR A 771 -3.63 -3.16 -30.16
CA TYR A 771 -5.01 -3.35 -30.58
C TYR A 771 -5.94 -2.65 -29.59
N LEU A 772 -6.68 -1.67 -30.09
CA LEU A 772 -7.71 -0.91 -29.39
C LEU A 772 -9.07 -1.51 -29.71
N ASP A 773 -9.58 -2.30 -28.76
CA ASP A 773 -10.95 -2.81 -28.78
C ASP A 773 -11.92 -1.66 -28.40
N GLU A 774 -12.38 -0.88 -29.37
CA GLU A 774 -12.93 0.48 -29.13
C GLU A 774 -14.34 0.51 -28.57
N ASN A 775 -15.11 -0.56 -28.74
CA ASN A 775 -16.50 -0.64 -28.29
C ASN A 775 -16.65 -0.89 -26.77
N HIS A 776 -15.55 -0.88 -26.00
CA HIS A 776 -15.56 -1.16 -24.55
C HIS A 776 -14.89 -0.07 -23.73
N ALA A 777 -15.55 0.41 -22.67
CA ALA A 777 -15.00 1.47 -21.81
C ALA A 777 -13.69 1.04 -21.09
N ILE A 778 -13.57 -0.24 -20.73
CA ILE A 778 -12.41 -0.79 -20.02
C ILE A 778 -11.15 -0.73 -20.90
N THR A 779 -11.21 -1.29 -22.12
CA THR A 779 -10.08 -1.31 -23.08
C THR A 779 -9.66 0.10 -23.50
N ASN A 780 -10.63 1.00 -23.73
CA ASN A 780 -10.36 2.42 -23.97
C ASN A 780 -9.58 3.08 -22.83
N ALA A 781 -10.01 2.87 -21.57
CA ALA A 781 -9.31 3.41 -20.42
C ALA A 781 -7.89 2.84 -20.29
N MET A 782 -7.69 1.54 -20.55
CA MET A 782 -6.37 0.91 -20.54
C MET A 782 -5.47 1.46 -21.64
N PHE A 783 -6.00 1.67 -22.85
CA PHE A 783 -5.25 2.22 -23.99
C PHE A 783 -4.80 3.66 -23.74
N ARG A 784 -5.67 4.53 -23.18
CA ARG A 784 -5.29 5.90 -22.80
C ARG A 784 -4.09 5.93 -21.85
N ARG A 785 -4.00 4.97 -20.92
CA ARG A 785 -2.84 4.85 -20.02
C ARG A 785 -1.56 4.39 -20.75
N ARG A 786 -1.69 3.53 -21.76
CA ARG A 786 -0.54 3.10 -22.59
C ARG A 786 0.03 4.25 -23.42
N LEU A 787 -0.81 5.14 -23.96
CA LEU A 787 -0.36 6.31 -24.73
C LEU A 787 0.69 7.14 -23.99
N ALA A 788 0.47 7.41 -22.71
CA ALA A 788 1.45 8.13 -21.88
C ALA A 788 2.77 7.35 -21.75
N GLY A 789 2.70 6.03 -21.58
CA GLY A 789 3.88 5.17 -21.51
C GLY A 789 4.65 5.09 -22.83
N TYR A 790 3.97 5.05 -23.98
CA TYR A 790 4.62 5.06 -25.29
C TYR A 790 5.40 6.35 -25.53
N ARG A 791 4.78 7.51 -25.23
CA ARG A 791 5.43 8.82 -25.39
C ARG A 791 6.69 8.95 -24.55
N GLU A 792 6.66 8.48 -23.30
CA GLU A 792 7.82 8.52 -22.41
C GLU A 792 8.96 7.60 -22.85
N LEU A 793 8.63 6.53 -23.57
CA LEU A 793 9.61 5.63 -24.19
C LEU A 793 10.11 6.13 -25.56
N GLY A 794 9.67 7.31 -26.00
CA GLY A 794 10.05 7.93 -27.26
C GLY A 794 9.40 7.31 -28.50
N TYR A 795 8.24 6.66 -28.36
CA TYR A 795 7.52 6.12 -29.51
C TYR A 795 6.65 7.17 -30.21
N ILE A 796 6.72 7.18 -31.54
CA ILE A 796 5.77 7.85 -32.42
C ILE A 796 4.51 6.98 -32.50
N ILE A 797 3.34 7.57 -32.26
CA ILE A 797 2.07 6.83 -32.20
C ILE A 797 1.28 7.09 -33.49
N GLU A 798 1.13 6.05 -34.30
CA GLU A 798 0.32 6.04 -35.51
C GLU A 798 -1.09 5.55 -35.18
N MET A 799 -2.05 6.47 -35.23
CA MET A 799 -3.48 6.17 -35.12
C MET A 799 -4.04 5.87 -36.51
N PRO A 800 -5.09 5.02 -36.62
CA PRO A 800 -5.75 4.77 -37.90
C PRO A 800 -6.41 6.05 -38.45
N THR A 801 -6.42 6.20 -39.78
CA THR A 801 -6.69 7.44 -40.53
C THR A 801 -8.13 7.97 -40.45
N ASP A 802 -9.08 7.19 -39.93
CA ASP A 802 -10.49 7.62 -39.76
C ASP A 802 -10.68 8.29 -38.38
N ALA A 803 -10.34 9.57 -38.33
CA ALA A 803 -10.44 10.39 -37.12
C ALA A 803 -11.87 10.92 -36.90
N ILE A 804 -12.49 10.49 -35.80
CA ILE A 804 -13.38 11.35 -35.01
C ILE A 804 -12.54 11.82 -33.82
N PRO A 805 -12.52 13.12 -33.45
CA PRO A 805 -11.77 13.58 -32.30
C PRO A 805 -12.42 13.00 -31.03
N MET A 806 -11.74 12.05 -30.37
CA MET A 806 -11.98 11.85 -28.95
C MET A 806 -11.44 13.10 -28.26
N GLY A 807 -12.34 13.91 -27.69
CA GLY A 807 -12.07 15.19 -27.05
C GLY A 807 -10.73 15.24 -26.32
N CYS A 808 -9.75 15.83 -27.00
CA CYS A 808 -8.61 16.45 -26.35
C CYS A 808 -9.11 17.80 -25.87
N ASP A 809 -9.12 18.02 -24.56
CA ASP A 809 -9.19 19.38 -24.02
C ASP A 809 -8.05 20.19 -24.63
N ALA A 810 -8.41 21.09 -25.54
CA ALA A 810 -7.55 22.14 -26.05
C ALA A 810 -7.36 23.20 -24.95
N SER A 811 -6.60 22.86 -23.90
CA SER A 811 -6.15 23.82 -22.88
C SER A 811 -4.84 23.37 -22.22
N SER A 812 -3.86 23.00 -23.05
CA SER A 812 -2.45 22.95 -22.61
C SER A 812 -1.51 23.11 -23.80
N GLN A 813 -1.59 24.26 -24.47
CA GLN A 813 -0.42 24.76 -25.19
C GLN A 813 0.52 25.40 -24.16
N PRO A 814 1.82 25.06 -24.15
CA PRO A 814 2.79 25.86 -23.42
C PRO A 814 2.89 27.22 -24.11
N ALA A 815 2.76 28.29 -23.34
CA ALA A 815 2.96 29.65 -23.81
C ALA A 815 4.38 29.78 -24.39
N ASP A 816 4.40 30.25 -25.62
CA ASP A 816 5.55 30.68 -26.39
C ASP A 816 6.30 31.78 -25.59
N LEU A 817 7.47 31.44 -25.05
CA LEU A 817 8.41 32.44 -24.54
C LEU A 817 9.25 32.94 -25.72
N GLY A 818 8.68 33.89 -26.44
CA GLY A 818 9.41 34.75 -27.37
C GLY A 818 10.08 35.90 -26.62
N ARG A 819 11.42 35.95 -26.78
CA ARG A 819 12.41 36.95 -26.34
C ARG A 819 12.93 36.86 -24.92
#